data_AF-A0AAW6H9M3-F1
#
_entry.id   AF-A0AAW6H9M3-F1
#
_cell.length_a   1.000
_cell.length_b   1.000
_cell.length_c   1.000
_cell.angle_alpha   90.00
_cell.angle_beta   90.00
_cell.angle_gamma   90.00
#
_symmetry.space_group_name_H-M   'P 1'
#
loop_
_entity.id
_entity.type
_entity.pdbx_description
1 polymer ?
#
loop_
_entity_poly.entity_id
_entity_poly.type
_entity_poly.pdbx_seq_one_letter_code
_entity_poly.pdbx_strand_id
1 'polypeptide(L)'
;MKTLKEKFGELSAKIKASGQPARVWFPQYTPASLLSAENWWEALAVCEYALDTKEDEKLTEDFFELIFSAFDCNVEVELNAEEYEFWWEKVMQVCDRVAEFSGAGWAQKGAQYSEARYGKRDMSYLFPYYEKAADMGWAEAEATVAYWRYMGFYCEQDKEEGERRFAALTSPEAILWGKHYRAFAEEFAGDKAKALQIRNELLAELPEGERLRAHVYAALGDALDRAEGNVAEEAAYYEKALEIVPNLYSLKNLATLYFRYPELNKPKELSFELWEKAWYAGVWSAANFLGYNYQEEEWLDMPKAIEWLEKGMLYCEPYSAYELALIYLYNDEYKNVERGLMCLNRCVEDDYIQGIEGLANIYFNGDLVPEDMNRAKELLEKAIELGSGSAAYRLGWMYERGFLSEEPDYVKALEFYEKAASLNNADGYCRVALYLANGYSGVKDPVKSREYYEKAAELGACFALVELAFLYENGDGVEKNYEKSFELISKAAEQGYPYAMFRVGLYMEKGVLGEVKPEEAFAWYTKAAEADDNDAIFALGRCYREGIGTEENWDRALEWFSKGAEKNEARCLTELGMAYENGNGVEENPQKAVEYMMKAAEQDYGYAQFKMGDYYFFGCGPCLEDNKTAVEWYEKAVANEIPMAMLRVGEYYLYDYDSLNESEKAFAYFKKAAEYEWYSEGLGICYEMGIGVEENETEAFKYYTLAADNGNTTSMYRTGLCYYNGVGVKQNYAEAYRWFTDAAGNENVAAIYYLGKMMMYGEGCNPDPEAAVQWLLKAAEKNNDKAQFELGNAYLTGNGVEENDEIAMEWFEKAAENGNEKALKITGRRRK
;
A
#
# COMPACT_ATOMS: atom_id res chain seq x y z
N MET A 1 -37.42 43.46 -16.36
CA MET A 1 -38.14 43.05 -15.12
C MET A 1 -37.80 44.07 -14.05
N LYS A 2 -38.72 44.34 -13.10
CA LYS A 2 -38.41 45.20 -11.95
C LYS A 2 -37.36 44.50 -11.07
N THR A 3 -36.37 45.25 -10.61
CA THR A 3 -35.38 44.77 -9.63
C THR A 3 -36.05 44.46 -8.29
N LEU A 4 -35.42 43.62 -7.47
CA LEU A 4 -35.91 43.31 -6.11
C LEU A 4 -36.12 44.59 -5.28
N LYS A 5 -35.19 45.54 -5.37
CA LYS A 5 -35.25 46.85 -4.73
C LYS A 5 -36.48 47.67 -5.14
N GLU A 6 -36.80 47.70 -6.44
CA GLU A 6 -38.00 48.37 -6.94
C GLU A 6 -39.28 47.71 -6.44
N LYS A 7 -39.35 46.36 -6.47
CA LYS A 7 -40.51 45.60 -5.96
C LYS A 7 -40.73 45.86 -4.47
N PHE A 8 -39.67 45.80 -3.66
CA PHE A 8 -39.75 46.08 -2.22
C PHE A 8 -40.17 47.52 -1.94
N GLY A 9 -39.68 48.48 -2.73
CA GLY A 9 -40.11 49.88 -2.66
C GLY A 9 -41.60 50.07 -2.94
N GLU A 10 -42.17 49.35 -3.91
CA GLU A 10 -43.60 49.37 -4.21
C GLU A 10 -44.44 48.75 -3.10
N LEU A 11 -44.01 47.62 -2.52
CA LEU A 11 -44.65 47.00 -1.36
C LEU A 11 -44.68 47.98 -0.17
N SER A 12 -43.53 48.57 0.14
CA SER A 12 -43.39 49.57 1.21
C SER A 12 -44.31 50.77 0.98
N ALA A 13 -44.39 51.29 -0.24
CA ALA A 13 -45.26 52.41 -0.58
C ALA A 13 -46.75 52.05 -0.47
N LYS A 14 -47.15 50.85 -0.90
CA LYS A 14 -48.52 50.33 -0.79
C LYS A 14 -48.95 50.19 0.67
N ILE A 15 -48.11 49.62 1.53
CA ILE A 15 -48.39 49.45 2.97
C ILE A 15 -48.55 50.83 3.62
N LYS A 16 -47.62 51.77 3.35
CA LYS A 16 -47.68 53.15 3.86
C LYS A 16 -48.92 53.90 3.39
N ALA A 17 -49.34 53.72 2.12
CA ALA A 17 -50.52 54.37 1.56
C ALA A 17 -51.85 53.83 2.14
N SER A 18 -51.86 52.64 2.76
CA SER A 18 -53.07 52.09 3.38
C SER A 18 -53.58 52.93 4.56
N GLY A 19 -52.67 53.62 5.27
CA GLY A 19 -52.97 54.38 6.48
C GLY A 19 -53.47 53.56 7.67
N GLN A 20 -53.49 52.23 7.56
CA GLN A 20 -53.90 51.34 8.64
C GLN A 20 -52.77 51.15 9.66
N PRO A 21 -53.07 50.88 10.94
CA PRO A 21 -52.07 50.44 11.92
C PRO A 21 -51.38 49.15 11.48
N ALA A 22 -50.09 48.99 11.78
CA ALA A 22 -49.31 47.84 11.34
C ALA A 22 -49.87 46.52 11.89
N ARG A 23 -50.39 46.52 13.12
CA ARG A 23 -50.99 45.32 13.75
C ARG A 23 -52.16 44.69 12.99
N VAL A 24 -52.79 45.41 12.06
CA VAL A 24 -53.88 44.87 11.21
C VAL A 24 -53.32 43.89 10.16
N TRP A 25 -52.04 44.02 9.84
CA TRP A 25 -51.36 43.18 8.86
C TRP A 25 -50.84 41.88 9.47
N PHE A 26 -50.44 41.87 10.75
CA PHE A 26 -49.77 40.73 11.38
C PHE A 26 -50.54 39.41 11.26
N PRO A 27 -51.87 39.33 11.50
CA PRO A 27 -52.61 38.06 11.42
C PRO A 27 -52.73 37.45 10.02
N GLN A 28 -52.31 38.17 8.98
CA GLN A 28 -52.28 37.66 7.60
C GLN A 28 -51.11 36.70 7.36
N TYR A 29 -50.11 36.75 8.24
CA TYR A 29 -48.90 35.96 8.13
C TYR A 29 -48.93 34.83 9.16
N THR A 30 -48.53 33.66 8.70
CA THR A 30 -48.32 32.42 9.45
C THR A 30 -46.99 31.83 9.02
N PRO A 31 -46.37 30.93 9.81
CA PRO A 31 -45.14 30.26 9.38
C PRO A 31 -45.25 29.65 7.98
N ALA A 32 -46.36 28.95 7.71
CA ALA A 32 -46.64 28.36 6.40
C ALA A 32 -46.78 29.39 5.25
N SER A 33 -47.34 30.57 5.51
CA SER A 33 -47.45 31.60 4.46
C SER A 33 -46.12 32.30 4.17
N LEU A 34 -45.22 32.36 5.17
CA LEU A 34 -43.92 33.00 5.06
C LEU A 34 -42.90 32.15 4.29
N LEU A 35 -43.24 30.89 3.98
CA LEU A 35 -42.53 30.02 3.02
C LEU A 35 -42.43 30.62 1.61
N SER A 36 -43.30 31.57 1.28
CA SER A 36 -43.24 32.29 0.01
C SER A 36 -42.35 33.52 0.14
N ALA A 37 -41.33 33.62 -0.70
CA ALA A 37 -40.43 34.78 -0.72
C ALA A 37 -41.18 36.11 -0.91
N GLU A 38 -42.25 36.12 -1.71
CA GLU A 38 -43.07 37.33 -1.90
C GLU A 38 -43.75 37.77 -0.61
N ASN A 39 -44.31 36.81 0.14
CA ASN A 39 -44.97 37.08 1.42
C ASN A 39 -43.95 37.48 2.49
N TRP A 40 -42.76 36.88 2.49
CA TRP A 40 -41.68 37.23 3.39
C TRP A 40 -41.22 38.68 3.17
N TRP A 41 -41.03 39.10 1.92
CA TRP A 41 -40.69 40.49 1.60
C TRP A 41 -41.80 41.48 1.97
N GLU A 42 -43.08 41.12 1.79
CA GLU A 42 -44.19 41.95 2.25
C GLU A 42 -44.23 42.03 3.79
N ALA A 43 -44.00 40.92 4.49
CA ALA A 43 -43.92 40.87 5.95
C ALA A 43 -42.76 41.73 6.49
N LEU A 44 -41.57 41.67 5.87
CA LEU A 44 -40.45 42.54 6.23
C LEU A 44 -40.80 44.02 6.02
N ALA A 45 -41.50 44.37 4.94
CA ALA A 45 -41.97 45.74 4.71
C ALA A 45 -43.04 46.18 5.73
N VAL A 46 -43.91 45.26 6.17
CA VAL A 46 -44.87 45.49 7.26
C VAL A 46 -44.13 45.71 8.58
N CYS A 47 -43.07 44.95 8.85
CA CYS A 47 -42.22 45.12 10.03
C CYS A 47 -41.50 46.48 10.01
N GLU A 48 -40.91 46.89 8.88
CA GLU A 48 -40.35 48.23 8.72
C GLU A 48 -41.41 49.32 8.97
N TYR A 49 -42.64 49.11 8.49
CA TYR A 49 -43.73 50.05 8.72
C TYR A 49 -44.18 50.11 10.19
N ALA A 50 -44.21 48.97 10.90
CA ALA A 50 -44.46 48.91 12.34
C ALA A 50 -43.41 49.72 13.12
N LEU A 51 -42.13 49.55 12.77
CA LEU A 51 -41.02 50.30 13.34
C LEU A 51 -41.07 51.79 12.98
N ASP A 52 -41.45 52.14 11.74
CA ASP A 52 -41.58 53.54 11.29
C ASP A 52 -42.71 54.28 12.03
N THR A 53 -43.81 53.58 12.31
CA THR A 53 -45.01 54.14 12.96
C THR A 53 -45.01 54.01 14.48
N LYS A 54 -44.00 53.35 15.06
CA LYS A 54 -43.91 53.07 16.49
C LYS A 54 -45.14 52.33 17.01
N GLU A 55 -45.52 51.25 16.33
CA GLU A 55 -46.49 50.29 16.85
C GLU A 55 -45.97 49.68 18.17
N ASP A 56 -46.86 49.04 18.93
CA ASP A 56 -46.50 48.37 20.18
C ASP A 56 -45.26 47.47 20.03
N GLU A 57 -44.28 47.65 20.93
CA GLU A 57 -42.98 46.99 20.88
C GLU A 57 -43.12 45.46 20.98
N LYS A 58 -44.02 44.96 21.84
CA LYS A 58 -44.20 43.51 22.01
C LYS A 58 -44.87 42.89 20.79
N LEU A 59 -45.91 43.52 20.24
CA LEU A 59 -46.52 43.04 19.00
C LEU A 59 -45.53 43.09 17.81
N THR A 60 -44.64 44.08 17.78
CA THR A 60 -43.61 44.20 16.74
C THR A 60 -42.51 43.16 16.91
N GLU A 61 -42.08 42.89 18.14
CA GLU A 61 -41.15 41.79 18.49
C GLU A 61 -41.73 40.44 18.06
N ASP A 62 -42.96 40.11 18.46
CA ASP A 62 -43.60 38.83 18.13
C ASP A 62 -43.73 38.65 16.61
N PHE A 63 -44.02 39.73 15.87
CA PHE A 63 -44.08 39.71 14.41
C PHE A 63 -42.70 39.60 13.76
N PHE A 64 -41.68 40.27 14.30
CA PHE A 64 -40.29 40.13 13.88
C PHE A 64 -39.81 38.69 14.07
N GLU A 65 -40.04 38.12 15.25
CA GLU A 65 -39.74 36.72 15.53
C GLU A 65 -40.51 35.81 14.58
N LEU A 66 -41.78 36.08 14.25
CA LEU A 66 -42.51 35.28 13.25
C LEU A 66 -41.83 35.29 11.86
N ILE A 67 -41.27 36.42 11.42
CA ILE A 67 -40.59 36.54 10.11
C ILE A 67 -39.33 35.68 10.06
N PHE A 68 -38.56 35.66 11.15
CA PHE A 68 -37.28 34.96 11.20
C PHE A 68 -37.35 33.55 11.81
N SER A 69 -38.36 33.24 12.63
CA SER A 69 -38.65 31.89 13.13
C SER A 69 -39.27 30.99 12.08
N ALA A 70 -39.87 31.56 11.04
CA ALA A 70 -40.15 30.85 9.79
C ALA A 70 -38.85 30.66 8.97
N PHE A 71 -37.84 30.03 9.58
CA PHE A 71 -36.53 29.66 8.99
C PHE A 71 -36.63 28.87 7.66
N ASP A 72 -37.82 28.52 7.23
CA ASP A 72 -38.14 27.75 6.03
C ASP A 72 -38.22 28.59 4.73
N CYS A 73 -38.07 29.91 4.82
CA CYS A 73 -37.87 30.76 3.64
C CYS A 73 -36.60 31.57 3.79
N ASN A 74 -35.46 30.91 3.58
CA ASN A 74 -34.23 31.61 3.30
C ASN A 74 -34.33 32.22 1.91
N VAL A 75 -35.06 33.33 1.83
CA VAL A 75 -35.28 34.10 0.61
C VAL A 75 -33.98 34.50 -0.06
N GLU A 76 -32.88 34.49 0.70
CA GLU A 76 -31.54 34.79 0.27
C GLU A 76 -30.87 33.68 -0.55
N VAL A 77 -31.31 32.42 -0.48
CA VAL A 77 -30.57 31.29 -1.10
C VAL A 77 -30.47 31.37 -2.62
N GLU A 78 -31.49 31.91 -3.29
CA GLU A 78 -31.53 32.05 -4.75
C GLU A 78 -31.19 33.47 -5.23
N LEU A 79 -30.82 34.38 -4.31
CA LEU A 79 -30.50 35.76 -4.70
C LEU A 79 -29.16 35.81 -5.42
N ASN A 80 -29.11 36.58 -6.51
CA ASN A 80 -27.83 36.96 -7.09
C ASN A 80 -27.06 37.91 -6.13
N ALA A 81 -25.80 38.23 -6.45
CA ALA A 81 -24.95 39.02 -5.56
C ALA A 81 -25.52 40.42 -5.22
N GLU A 82 -26.12 41.12 -6.19
CA GLU A 82 -26.71 42.45 -5.97
C GLU A 82 -27.97 42.39 -5.10
N GLU A 83 -28.80 41.37 -5.35
CA GLU A 83 -30.02 41.13 -4.58
C GLU A 83 -29.71 40.71 -3.14
N TYR A 84 -28.67 39.88 -2.95
CA TYR A 84 -28.20 39.47 -1.63
C TYR A 84 -27.68 40.65 -0.82
N GLU A 85 -26.90 41.56 -1.44
CA GLU A 85 -26.42 42.76 -0.73
C GLU A 85 -27.58 43.64 -0.27
N PHE A 86 -28.59 43.83 -1.12
CA PHE A 86 -29.80 44.58 -0.75
C PHE A 86 -30.58 43.89 0.39
N TRP A 87 -30.73 42.57 0.32
CA TRP A 87 -31.34 41.79 1.39
C TRP A 87 -30.58 41.91 2.71
N TRP A 88 -29.26 41.77 2.66
CA TRP A 88 -28.39 41.91 3.81
C TRP A 88 -28.56 43.28 4.46
N GLU A 89 -28.45 44.36 3.68
CA GLU A 89 -28.66 45.72 4.18
C GLU A 89 -30.02 45.88 4.88
N LYS A 90 -31.08 45.32 4.28
CA LYS A 90 -32.44 45.42 4.81
C LYS A 90 -32.63 44.65 6.10
N VAL A 91 -32.21 43.38 6.14
CA VAL A 91 -32.31 42.53 7.32
C VAL A 91 -31.51 43.13 8.47
N MET A 92 -30.27 43.55 8.21
CA MET A 92 -29.41 44.13 9.24
C MET A 92 -29.99 45.45 9.77
N GLN A 93 -30.56 46.29 8.91
CA GLN A 93 -31.25 47.52 9.32
C GLN A 93 -32.46 47.23 10.23
N VAL A 94 -33.28 46.23 9.89
CA VAL A 94 -34.44 45.86 10.71
C VAL A 94 -33.99 45.28 12.05
N CYS A 95 -32.98 44.39 12.05
CA CYS A 95 -32.40 43.84 13.26
C CYS A 95 -31.87 44.94 14.19
N ASP A 96 -31.15 45.92 13.64
CA ASP A 96 -30.62 47.05 14.42
C ASP A 96 -31.71 47.88 15.09
N ARG A 97 -32.85 48.09 14.40
CA ARG A 97 -33.98 48.85 14.94
C ARG A 97 -34.75 48.08 16.00
N VAL A 98 -34.90 46.76 15.85
CA VAL A 98 -35.53 45.90 16.88
C VAL A 98 -34.62 45.77 18.09
N ALA A 99 -33.29 45.70 17.87
CA ALA A 99 -32.28 45.64 18.92
C ALA A 99 -32.25 46.87 19.86
N GLU A 100 -32.92 47.97 19.49
CA GLU A 100 -33.10 49.14 20.36
C GLU A 100 -34.02 48.85 21.56
N PHE A 101 -34.96 47.89 21.42
CA PHE A 101 -35.97 47.61 22.46
C PHE A 101 -36.16 46.12 22.78
N SER A 102 -35.71 45.19 21.94
CA SER A 102 -35.80 43.74 22.18
C SER A 102 -34.48 43.01 21.91
N GLY A 103 -34.18 42.01 22.73
CA GLY A 103 -33.04 41.12 22.53
C GLY A 103 -33.13 40.26 21.26
N ALA A 104 -34.34 40.02 20.72
CA ALA A 104 -34.54 39.26 19.49
C ALA A 104 -33.78 39.88 18.31
N GLY A 105 -33.71 41.21 18.24
CA GLY A 105 -32.94 41.93 17.21
C GLY A 105 -31.43 41.64 17.28
N TRP A 106 -30.86 41.56 18.49
CA TRP A 106 -29.45 41.19 18.66
C TRP A 106 -29.18 39.72 18.33
N ALA A 107 -30.03 38.81 18.81
CA ALA A 107 -29.89 37.38 18.54
C ALA A 107 -29.95 37.10 17.03
N GLN A 108 -30.95 37.67 16.34
CA GLN A 108 -31.07 37.53 14.89
C GLN A 108 -29.88 38.15 14.16
N LYS A 109 -29.41 39.33 14.58
CA LYS A 109 -28.21 39.95 14.01
C LYS A 109 -26.97 39.04 14.13
N GLY A 110 -26.83 38.35 15.26
CA GLY A 110 -25.77 37.35 15.47
C GLY A 110 -25.89 36.18 14.51
N ALA A 111 -27.10 35.61 14.38
CA ALA A 111 -27.38 34.50 13.46
C ALA A 111 -27.05 34.87 11.99
N GLN A 112 -27.42 36.08 11.56
CA GLN A 112 -27.12 36.57 10.22
C GLN A 112 -25.62 36.62 9.92
N TYR A 113 -24.80 37.10 10.86
CA TYR A 113 -23.35 37.07 10.68
C TYR A 113 -22.77 35.65 10.67
N SER A 114 -23.32 34.72 11.45
CA SER A 114 -22.83 33.34 11.47
C SER A 114 -23.18 32.53 10.22
N GLU A 115 -24.26 32.88 9.54
CA GLU A 115 -24.82 32.13 8.40
C GLU A 115 -24.64 32.84 7.05
N ALA A 116 -24.02 34.02 7.04
CA ALA A 116 -23.86 34.80 5.82
C ALA A 116 -22.99 34.10 4.76
N ARG A 117 -23.11 34.57 3.52
CA ARG A 117 -22.23 34.21 2.41
C ARG A 117 -20.79 34.65 2.68
N TYR A 118 -19.88 34.02 1.95
CA TYR A 118 -18.47 34.36 1.92
C TYR A 118 -18.25 35.88 1.74
N GLY A 119 -17.39 36.48 2.55
CA GLY A 119 -17.10 37.92 2.57
C GLY A 119 -17.99 38.77 3.50
N LYS A 120 -19.10 38.21 4.01
CA LYS A 120 -19.92 38.83 5.08
C LYS A 120 -19.93 38.01 6.37
N ARG A 121 -19.70 36.69 6.26
CA ARG A 121 -19.69 35.77 7.40
C ARG A 121 -18.61 36.15 8.40
N ASP A 122 -18.99 36.26 9.67
CA ASP A 122 -18.07 36.55 10.76
C ASP A 122 -18.62 36.00 12.08
N MET A 123 -18.09 34.85 12.49
CA MET A 123 -18.50 34.16 13.72
C MET A 123 -18.17 34.94 15.00
N SER A 124 -17.28 35.94 14.95
CA SER A 124 -16.88 36.70 16.14
C SER A 124 -18.00 37.56 16.72
N TYR A 125 -19.03 37.86 15.93
CA TYR A 125 -20.21 38.62 16.37
C TYR A 125 -21.28 37.76 17.06
N LEU A 126 -21.28 36.44 16.84
CA LEU A 126 -22.35 35.55 17.29
C LEU A 126 -22.51 35.60 18.81
N PHE A 127 -21.46 35.23 19.55
CA PHE A 127 -21.50 35.21 21.01
C PHE A 127 -21.77 36.59 21.63
N PRO A 128 -21.06 37.69 21.26
CA PRO A 128 -21.31 39.01 21.84
C PRO A 128 -22.73 39.53 21.62
N TYR A 129 -23.37 39.22 20.51
CA TYR A 129 -24.75 39.65 20.26
C TYR A 129 -25.77 38.80 21.02
N TYR A 130 -25.55 37.50 21.15
CA TYR A 130 -26.36 36.66 22.04
C TYR A 130 -26.21 37.08 23.52
N GLU A 131 -25.02 37.51 23.95
CA GLU A 131 -24.85 38.09 25.31
C GLU A 131 -25.72 39.34 25.50
N LYS A 132 -25.74 40.26 24.52
CA LYS A 132 -26.62 41.43 24.58
C LYS A 132 -28.10 41.04 24.59
N ALA A 133 -28.49 40.04 23.79
CA ALA A 133 -29.86 39.54 23.76
C ALA A 133 -30.28 38.97 25.12
N ALA A 134 -29.39 38.19 25.76
CA ALA A 134 -29.59 37.65 27.09
C ALA A 134 -29.68 38.75 28.16
N ASP A 135 -28.83 39.78 28.10
CA ASP A 135 -28.86 40.92 29.02
C ASP A 135 -30.15 41.74 28.91
N MET A 136 -30.83 41.68 27.75
CA MET A 136 -32.16 42.27 27.52
C MET A 136 -33.32 41.33 27.93
N GLY A 137 -33.03 40.15 28.48
CA GLY A 137 -34.02 39.19 28.97
C GLY A 137 -34.69 38.35 27.89
N TRP A 138 -34.08 38.23 26.70
CA TRP A 138 -34.61 37.35 25.65
C TRP A 138 -34.36 35.88 26.00
N ALA A 139 -35.44 35.14 26.23
CA ALA A 139 -35.45 33.87 26.96
C ALA A 139 -34.54 32.78 26.35
N GLU A 140 -34.55 32.63 25.02
CA GLU A 140 -33.72 31.65 24.34
C GLU A 140 -32.22 32.00 24.44
N ALA A 141 -31.83 33.28 24.28
CA ALA A 141 -30.42 33.66 24.45
C ALA A 141 -29.93 33.52 25.88
N GLU A 142 -30.75 33.77 26.90
CA GLU A 142 -30.35 33.54 28.30
C GLU A 142 -29.87 32.09 28.52
N ALA A 143 -30.63 31.13 27.99
CA ALA A 143 -30.31 29.71 28.07
C ALA A 143 -29.13 29.33 27.15
N THR A 144 -29.08 29.85 25.93
CA THR A 144 -28.01 29.59 24.94
C THR A 144 -26.66 30.10 25.43
N VAL A 145 -26.59 31.31 26.00
CA VAL A 145 -25.35 31.87 26.54
C VAL A 145 -24.88 31.09 27.76
N ALA A 146 -25.80 30.63 28.62
CA ALA A 146 -25.46 29.76 29.75
C ALA A 146 -24.80 28.46 29.26
N TYR A 147 -25.38 27.84 28.23
CA TYR A 147 -24.85 26.64 27.60
C TYR A 147 -23.49 26.87 26.93
N TRP A 148 -23.35 27.93 26.14
CA TRP A 148 -22.11 28.26 25.45
C TRP A 148 -20.96 28.55 26.41
N ARG A 149 -21.20 29.27 27.52
CA ARG A 149 -20.21 29.45 28.59
C ARG A 149 -19.82 28.12 29.23
N TYR A 150 -20.82 27.28 29.53
CA TYR A 150 -20.57 25.98 30.15
C TYR A 150 -19.72 25.06 29.26
N MET A 151 -20.00 25.04 27.95
CA MET A 151 -19.30 24.17 26.99
C MET A 151 -18.02 24.78 26.42
N GLY A 152 -17.88 26.11 26.42
CA GLY A 152 -16.83 26.82 25.70
C GLY A 152 -17.10 26.95 24.20
N PHE A 153 -18.36 27.02 23.79
CA PHE A 153 -18.72 27.21 22.39
C PHE A 153 -18.77 28.70 22.06
N TYR A 154 -18.03 29.11 21.02
CA TYR A 154 -17.92 30.50 20.55
C TYR A 154 -17.41 31.51 21.60
N CYS A 155 -16.98 31.03 22.76
CA CYS A 155 -16.41 31.79 23.88
C CYS A 155 -15.45 30.93 24.69
N GLU A 156 -14.65 31.55 25.56
CA GLU A 156 -13.82 30.82 26.52
C GLU A 156 -14.70 30.03 27.51
N GLN A 157 -14.34 28.76 27.75
CA GLN A 157 -15.10 27.88 28.64
C GLN A 157 -15.04 28.37 30.09
N ASP A 158 -16.21 28.62 30.67
CA ASP A 158 -16.39 28.94 32.08
C ASP A 158 -17.61 28.18 32.61
N LYS A 159 -17.34 27.00 33.18
CA LYS A 159 -18.37 26.12 33.72
C LYS A 159 -19.10 26.73 34.91
N GLU A 160 -18.39 27.44 35.79
CA GLU A 160 -18.99 28.05 36.97
C GLU A 160 -19.96 29.16 36.58
N GLU A 161 -19.58 29.99 35.62
CA GLU A 161 -20.44 31.04 35.08
C GLU A 161 -21.64 30.46 34.32
N GLY A 162 -21.44 29.42 33.51
CA GLY A 162 -22.54 28.71 32.84
C GLY A 162 -23.56 28.15 33.83
N GLU A 163 -23.11 27.48 34.89
CA GLU A 163 -23.95 26.98 35.98
C GLU A 163 -24.72 28.10 36.69
N ARG A 164 -24.03 29.20 37.01
CA ARG A 164 -24.64 30.38 37.63
C ARG A 164 -25.76 30.96 36.76
N ARG A 165 -25.56 31.03 35.43
CA ARG A 165 -26.56 31.53 34.49
C ARG A 165 -27.74 30.57 34.34
N PHE A 166 -27.51 29.26 34.24
CA PHE A 166 -28.60 28.29 34.25
C PHE A 166 -29.47 28.39 35.51
N ALA A 167 -28.86 28.60 36.69
CA ALA A 167 -29.58 28.77 37.94
C ALA A 167 -30.33 30.12 38.04
N ALA A 168 -29.97 31.09 37.20
CA ALA A 168 -30.58 32.42 37.17
C ALA A 168 -31.76 32.54 36.18
N LEU A 169 -32.05 31.50 35.39
CA LEU A 169 -33.19 31.50 34.45
C LEU A 169 -34.52 31.56 35.22
N THR A 170 -35.36 32.54 34.90
CA THR A 170 -36.61 32.79 35.63
C THR A 170 -37.87 32.79 34.77
N SER A 171 -37.77 33.10 33.47
CA SER A 171 -38.92 33.05 32.58
C SER A 171 -39.28 31.58 32.27
N PRO A 172 -40.58 31.22 32.15
CA PRO A 172 -40.97 29.85 31.83
C PRO A 172 -40.31 29.30 30.57
N GLU A 173 -40.20 30.13 29.53
CA GLU A 173 -39.55 29.78 28.27
C GLU A 173 -38.04 29.56 28.43
N ALA A 174 -37.33 30.45 29.13
CA ALA A 174 -35.90 30.31 29.34
C ALA A 174 -35.58 29.04 30.14
N ILE A 175 -36.41 28.68 31.12
CA ILE A 175 -36.26 27.44 31.89
C ILE A 175 -36.40 26.20 31.00
N LEU A 176 -37.35 26.19 30.06
CA LEU A 176 -37.53 25.08 29.12
C LEU A 176 -36.34 24.92 28.17
N TRP A 177 -35.87 26.03 27.57
CA TRP A 177 -34.62 26.04 26.80
C TRP A 177 -33.41 25.62 27.64
N GLY A 178 -33.34 26.09 28.88
CA GLY A 178 -32.29 25.73 29.83
C GLY A 178 -32.24 24.23 30.08
N LYS A 179 -33.39 23.59 30.33
CA LYS A 179 -33.49 22.13 30.45
C LYS A 179 -33.03 21.42 29.17
N HIS A 180 -33.38 21.94 27.99
CA HIS A 180 -32.97 21.35 26.71
C HIS A 180 -31.44 21.36 26.55
N TYR A 181 -30.79 22.50 26.79
CA TYR A 181 -29.33 22.59 26.75
C TYR A 181 -28.63 21.81 27.86
N ARG A 182 -29.28 21.68 29.03
CA ARG A 182 -28.79 20.78 30.10
C ARG A 182 -28.71 19.34 29.63
N ALA A 183 -29.71 18.84 28.89
CA ALA A 183 -29.65 17.49 28.35
C ALA A 183 -28.41 17.28 27.46
N PHE A 184 -28.08 18.26 26.60
CA PHE A 184 -26.84 18.20 25.81
C PHE A 184 -25.56 18.23 26.67
N ALA A 185 -25.52 19.07 27.70
CA ALA A 185 -24.38 19.14 28.62
C ALA A 185 -24.15 17.82 29.38
N GLU A 186 -25.23 17.16 29.83
CA GLU A 186 -25.15 15.84 30.50
C GLU A 186 -24.70 14.74 29.54
N GLU A 187 -25.20 14.75 28.30
CA GLU A 187 -24.78 13.79 27.27
C GLU A 187 -23.30 13.94 26.93
N PHE A 188 -22.81 15.17 26.78
CA PHE A 188 -21.39 15.44 26.54
C PHE A 188 -20.51 15.05 27.73
N ALA A 189 -21.06 15.11 28.95
CA ALA A 189 -20.40 14.60 30.16
C ALA A 189 -20.42 13.06 30.27
N GLY A 190 -21.09 12.36 29.35
CA GLY A 190 -21.19 10.91 29.29
C GLY A 190 -22.41 10.30 30.00
N ASP A 191 -23.29 11.12 30.61
CA ASP A 191 -24.49 10.64 31.30
C ASP A 191 -25.70 10.63 30.34
N LYS A 192 -25.65 9.72 29.36
CA LYS A 192 -26.70 9.54 28.35
C LYS A 192 -28.07 9.23 28.97
N ALA A 193 -28.10 8.49 30.08
CA ALA A 193 -29.34 8.10 30.74
C ALA A 193 -30.05 9.32 31.34
N LYS A 194 -29.30 10.22 31.98
CA LYS A 194 -29.83 11.47 32.52
C LYS A 194 -30.24 12.46 31.43
N ALA A 195 -29.46 12.57 30.36
CA ALA A 195 -29.84 13.37 29.19
C ALA A 195 -31.17 12.90 28.58
N LEU A 196 -31.33 11.58 28.41
CA LEU A 196 -32.57 10.97 27.92
C LEU A 196 -33.75 11.20 28.88
N GLN A 197 -33.52 11.11 30.19
CA GLN A 197 -34.54 11.41 31.20
C GLN A 197 -35.04 12.86 31.05
N ILE A 198 -34.13 13.84 30.98
CA ILE A 198 -34.46 15.26 30.84
C ILE A 198 -35.27 15.52 29.56
N ARG A 199 -34.88 14.90 28.44
CA ARG A 199 -35.61 15.03 27.16
C ARG A 199 -37.04 14.49 27.24
N ASN A 200 -37.24 13.33 27.88
CA ASN A 200 -38.57 12.76 28.07
C ASN A 200 -39.46 13.60 29.00
N GLU A 201 -38.88 14.15 30.07
CA GLU A 201 -39.58 15.09 30.96
C GLU A 201 -40.00 16.36 30.20
N LEU A 202 -39.12 16.90 29.35
CA LEU A 202 -39.44 18.04 28.48
C LEU A 202 -40.59 17.73 27.51
N LEU A 203 -40.61 16.56 26.86
CA LEU A 203 -41.71 16.18 25.97
C LEU A 203 -43.06 16.10 26.70
N ALA A 204 -43.05 15.69 27.97
CA ALA A 204 -44.25 15.63 28.80
C ALA A 204 -44.76 17.01 29.24
N GLU A 205 -43.87 17.99 29.39
CA GLU A 205 -44.18 19.36 29.81
C GLU A 205 -44.56 20.28 28.64
N LEU A 206 -43.95 20.09 27.46
CA LEU A 206 -44.17 20.95 26.29
C LEU A 206 -45.58 20.73 25.70
N PRO A 207 -46.24 21.77 25.16
CA PRO A 207 -47.46 21.62 24.36
C PRO A 207 -47.21 20.88 23.03
N GLU A 208 -48.27 20.28 22.46
CA GLU A 208 -48.26 19.81 21.08
C GLU A 208 -48.19 21.00 20.11
N GLY A 209 -47.24 20.95 19.17
CA GLY A 209 -46.96 22.04 18.21
C GLY A 209 -45.95 23.10 18.68
N GLU A 210 -45.43 23.01 19.91
CA GLU A 210 -44.39 23.93 20.40
C GLU A 210 -43.06 23.71 19.65
N ARG A 211 -42.40 24.77 19.18
CA ARG A 211 -41.13 24.67 18.42
C ARG A 211 -40.05 23.87 19.16
N LEU A 212 -39.87 24.11 20.46
CA LEU A 212 -38.88 23.40 21.27
C LEU A 212 -39.11 21.87 21.26
N ARG A 213 -40.37 21.41 21.13
CA ARG A 213 -40.70 19.98 21.03
C ARG A 213 -40.05 19.34 19.80
N ALA A 214 -39.99 20.04 18.67
CA ALA A 214 -39.30 19.57 17.47
C ALA A 214 -37.79 19.38 17.72
N HIS A 215 -37.15 20.33 18.41
CA HIS A 215 -35.74 20.21 18.78
C HIS A 215 -35.48 19.04 19.75
N VAL A 216 -36.39 18.78 20.69
CA VAL A 216 -36.27 17.61 21.58
C VAL A 216 -36.42 16.30 20.79
N TYR A 217 -37.36 16.20 19.85
CA TYR A 217 -37.47 15.02 18.98
C TYR A 217 -36.21 14.80 18.14
N ALA A 218 -35.69 15.85 17.49
CA ALA A 218 -34.44 15.75 16.74
C ALA A 218 -33.28 15.24 17.61
N ALA A 219 -33.11 15.81 18.82
CA ALA A 219 -32.06 15.39 19.76
C ALA A 219 -32.25 13.96 20.30
N LEU A 220 -33.49 13.46 20.37
CA LEU A 220 -33.75 12.05 20.70
C LEU A 220 -33.35 11.11 19.55
N GLY A 221 -33.59 11.53 18.30
CA GLY A 221 -33.07 10.85 17.12
C GLY A 221 -31.54 10.80 17.12
N ASP A 222 -30.88 11.94 17.28
CA ASP A 222 -29.41 12.05 17.27
C ASP A 222 -28.74 11.20 18.37
N ALA A 223 -29.43 10.94 19.48
CA ALA A 223 -28.91 10.16 20.61
C ALA A 223 -28.96 8.64 20.39
N LEU A 224 -29.67 8.15 19.36
CA LEU A 224 -29.80 6.72 19.08
C LEU A 224 -28.54 6.17 18.42
N ASP A 225 -28.10 5.01 18.89
CA ASP A 225 -26.99 4.30 18.26
C ASP A 225 -27.47 3.48 17.06
N ARG A 226 -26.94 3.81 15.88
CA ARG A 226 -27.22 3.11 14.63
C ARG A 226 -26.65 1.70 14.61
N ALA A 227 -25.55 1.44 15.33
CA ALA A 227 -24.94 0.11 15.44
C ALA A 227 -25.80 -0.86 16.28
N GLU A 228 -26.72 -0.33 17.08
CA GLU A 228 -27.69 -1.11 17.86
C GLU A 228 -28.99 -1.40 17.09
N GLY A 229 -29.10 -1.01 15.80
CA GLY A 229 -30.24 -1.31 14.95
C GLY A 229 -31.42 -0.34 15.07
N ASN A 230 -31.23 0.83 15.68
CA ASN A 230 -32.30 1.80 15.98
C ASN A 230 -32.65 2.75 14.80
N VAL A 231 -32.26 2.41 13.57
CA VAL A 231 -32.38 3.29 12.38
C VAL A 231 -33.84 3.70 12.12
N ALA A 232 -34.79 2.78 12.26
CA ALA A 232 -36.22 3.09 12.06
C ALA A 232 -36.79 4.01 13.14
N GLU A 233 -36.30 3.89 14.38
CA GLU A 233 -36.72 4.75 15.49
C GLU A 233 -36.13 6.15 15.33
N GLU A 234 -34.87 6.26 14.91
CA GLU A 234 -34.21 7.53 14.58
C GLU A 234 -34.99 8.29 13.49
N ALA A 235 -35.34 7.61 12.40
CA ALA A 235 -36.14 8.21 11.33
C ALA A 235 -37.51 8.70 11.83
N ALA A 236 -38.19 7.92 12.69
CA ALA A 236 -39.49 8.30 13.24
C ALA A 236 -39.42 9.53 14.14
N TYR A 237 -38.33 9.74 14.88
CA TYR A 237 -38.12 10.97 15.65
C TYR A 237 -37.93 12.19 14.75
N TYR A 238 -37.15 12.08 13.68
CA TYR A 238 -37.04 13.16 12.71
C TYR A 238 -38.38 13.44 12.02
N GLU A 239 -39.15 12.42 11.63
CA GLU A 239 -40.50 12.59 11.06
C GLU A 239 -41.42 13.37 12.03
N LYS A 240 -41.47 12.99 13.31
CA LYS A 240 -42.23 13.72 14.35
C LYS A 240 -41.76 15.16 14.54
N ALA A 241 -40.46 15.40 14.45
CA ALA A 241 -39.92 16.75 14.55
C ALA A 241 -40.39 17.61 13.37
N LEU A 242 -40.38 17.02 12.16
CA LEU A 242 -40.80 17.66 10.91
C LEU A 242 -42.32 17.89 10.80
N GLU A 243 -43.14 17.15 11.55
CA GLU A 243 -44.59 17.42 11.69
C GLU A 243 -44.88 18.76 12.39
N ILE A 244 -43.95 19.25 13.22
CA ILE A 244 -44.13 20.45 14.05
C ILE A 244 -43.48 21.67 13.39
N VAL A 245 -42.18 21.56 13.11
CA VAL A 245 -41.40 22.58 12.41
C VAL A 245 -40.55 21.85 11.38
N PRO A 246 -40.42 22.32 10.14
CA PRO A 246 -39.47 21.77 9.18
C PRO A 246 -38.05 22.07 9.66
N ASN A 247 -37.60 21.32 10.66
CA ASN A 247 -36.35 21.64 11.32
C ASN A 247 -35.19 21.22 10.40
N LEU A 248 -34.21 22.11 10.41
CA LEU A 248 -32.98 22.13 9.63
C LEU A 248 -32.32 20.74 9.54
N TYR A 249 -31.77 20.28 10.66
CA TYR A 249 -30.95 19.08 10.67
C TYR A 249 -31.74 17.79 10.47
N SER A 250 -33.02 17.74 10.85
CA SER A 250 -33.85 16.54 10.66
C SER A 250 -34.13 16.28 9.19
N LEU A 251 -34.35 17.31 8.35
CA LEU A 251 -34.51 17.10 6.90
C LEU A 251 -33.26 16.43 6.31
N LYS A 252 -32.08 17.00 6.63
CA LYS A 252 -30.79 16.47 6.15
C LYS A 252 -30.51 15.07 6.68
N ASN A 253 -30.66 14.86 7.99
CA ASN A 253 -30.35 13.58 8.62
C ASN A 253 -31.33 12.49 8.15
N LEU A 254 -32.64 12.79 8.05
CA LEU A 254 -33.65 11.87 7.53
C LEU A 254 -33.37 11.49 6.06
N ALA A 255 -32.98 12.46 5.23
CA ALA A 255 -32.55 12.20 3.87
C ALA A 255 -31.34 11.25 3.83
N THR A 256 -30.33 11.48 4.68
CA THR A 256 -29.18 10.57 4.80
C THR A 256 -29.59 9.18 5.24
N LEU A 257 -30.56 9.05 6.16
CA LEU A 257 -31.07 7.75 6.58
C LEU A 257 -31.76 7.03 5.42
N TYR A 258 -32.66 7.71 4.71
CA TYR A 258 -33.39 7.14 3.57
C TYR A 258 -32.46 6.73 2.43
N PHE A 259 -31.37 7.47 2.24
CA PHE A 259 -30.39 7.16 1.22
C PHE A 259 -29.55 5.92 1.55
N ARG A 260 -29.12 5.79 2.82
CA ARG A 260 -28.14 4.78 3.24
C ARG A 260 -28.74 3.46 3.71
N TYR A 261 -29.99 3.45 4.18
CA TYR A 261 -30.58 2.31 4.89
C TYR A 261 -31.80 1.76 4.15
N PRO A 262 -31.62 0.76 3.27
CA PRO A 262 -32.69 0.14 2.49
C PRO A 262 -33.82 -0.46 3.35
N GLU A 263 -33.55 -0.85 4.59
CA GLU A 263 -34.53 -1.43 5.52
C GLU A 263 -35.69 -0.48 5.86
N LEU A 264 -35.51 0.83 5.65
CA LEU A 264 -36.56 1.84 5.82
C LEU A 264 -37.60 1.80 4.68
N ASN A 265 -37.33 1.07 3.59
CA ASN A 265 -38.20 0.95 2.41
C ASN A 265 -38.63 2.30 1.81
N LYS A 266 -37.71 3.28 1.79
CA LYS A 266 -37.94 4.59 1.17
C LYS A 266 -37.15 4.67 -0.15
N PRO A 267 -37.72 5.31 -1.19
CA PRO A 267 -36.99 5.54 -2.43
C PRO A 267 -35.83 6.52 -2.19
N LYS A 268 -34.66 6.24 -2.76
CA LYS A 268 -33.48 7.11 -2.59
C LYS A 268 -33.68 8.50 -3.17
N GLU A 269 -34.50 8.64 -4.21
CA GLU A 269 -34.88 9.89 -4.87
C GLU A 269 -35.47 10.89 -3.86
N LEU A 270 -36.22 10.40 -2.87
CA LEU A 270 -36.79 11.22 -1.82
C LEU A 270 -35.70 11.92 -0.99
N SER A 271 -34.51 11.33 -0.89
CA SER A 271 -33.37 11.91 -0.17
C SER A 271 -32.90 13.20 -0.84
N PHE A 272 -32.89 13.25 -2.18
CA PHE A 272 -32.54 14.47 -2.93
C PHE A 272 -33.57 15.57 -2.67
N GLU A 273 -34.87 15.25 -2.74
CA GLU A 273 -35.93 16.22 -2.43
C GLU A 273 -35.81 16.76 -0.99
N LEU A 274 -35.45 15.90 -0.03
CA LEU A 274 -35.30 16.30 1.37
C LEU A 274 -34.03 17.12 1.61
N TRP A 275 -32.90 16.80 0.95
CA TRP A 275 -31.70 17.62 1.00
C TRP A 275 -31.92 19.00 0.35
N GLU A 276 -32.63 19.07 -0.78
CA GLU A 276 -33.01 20.34 -1.39
C GLU A 276 -33.89 21.17 -0.44
N LYS A 277 -34.89 20.54 0.18
CA LYS A 277 -35.71 21.22 1.21
C LYS A 277 -34.85 21.68 2.39
N ALA A 278 -33.88 20.87 2.83
CA ALA A 278 -32.96 21.26 3.90
C ALA A 278 -32.13 22.49 3.51
N TRP A 279 -31.66 22.57 2.26
CA TRP A 279 -30.97 23.74 1.74
C TRP A 279 -31.86 25.00 1.79
N TYR A 280 -33.09 24.91 1.28
CA TYR A 280 -34.04 26.03 1.32
C TYR A 280 -34.44 26.44 2.74
N ALA A 281 -34.33 25.50 3.70
CA ALA A 281 -34.51 25.78 5.11
C ALA A 281 -33.25 26.36 5.79
N GLY A 282 -32.06 26.34 5.17
CA GLY A 282 -30.85 26.97 5.74
C GLY A 282 -29.74 26.03 6.12
N VAL A 283 -29.82 24.78 5.68
CA VAL A 283 -28.78 23.79 5.93
C VAL A 283 -27.79 23.80 4.80
N TRP A 284 -26.79 24.68 4.90
CA TRP A 284 -25.77 24.86 3.86
C TRP A 284 -25.04 23.55 3.54
N SER A 285 -24.74 22.75 4.57
CA SER A 285 -24.14 21.42 4.42
C SER A 285 -24.96 20.44 3.57
N ALA A 286 -26.25 20.67 3.31
CA ALA A 286 -27.06 19.82 2.41
C ALA A 286 -26.55 19.87 0.96
N ALA A 287 -25.97 21.01 0.53
CA ALA A 287 -25.33 21.15 -0.76
C ALA A 287 -24.18 20.15 -0.96
N ASN A 288 -23.44 19.81 0.10
CA ASN A 288 -22.37 18.81 0.05
C ASN A 288 -22.91 17.44 -0.38
N PHE A 289 -24.06 17.04 0.17
CA PHE A 289 -24.69 15.75 -0.14
C PHE A 289 -25.25 15.72 -1.56
N LEU A 290 -25.93 16.78 -1.99
CA LEU A 290 -26.44 16.89 -3.36
C LEU A 290 -25.28 16.88 -4.37
N GLY A 291 -24.28 17.74 -4.13
CA GLY A 291 -23.10 17.86 -4.97
C GLY A 291 -22.27 16.59 -5.08
N TYR A 292 -22.04 15.88 -3.97
CA TYR A 292 -21.33 14.61 -3.96
C TYR A 292 -22.11 13.52 -4.71
N ASN A 293 -23.39 13.31 -4.38
CA ASN A 293 -24.13 12.18 -4.94
C ASN A 293 -24.44 12.33 -6.44
N TYR A 294 -24.53 13.55 -6.97
CA TYR A 294 -24.64 13.77 -8.43
C TYR A 294 -23.35 13.45 -9.21
N GLN A 295 -22.26 13.06 -8.55
CA GLN A 295 -21.03 12.56 -9.20
C GLN A 295 -21.01 11.02 -9.32
N GLU A 296 -21.88 10.32 -8.58
CA GLU A 296 -21.93 8.86 -8.55
C GLU A 296 -22.57 8.30 -9.83
N GLU A 297 -22.11 7.14 -10.33
CA GLU A 297 -22.55 6.56 -11.61
C GLU A 297 -24.08 6.41 -11.72
N GLU A 298 -24.74 6.03 -10.62
CA GLU A 298 -26.20 5.84 -10.56
C GLU A 298 -26.98 7.16 -10.79
N TRP A 299 -26.38 8.31 -10.46
CA TRP A 299 -27.04 9.63 -10.43
C TRP A 299 -26.28 10.70 -11.21
N LEU A 300 -25.35 10.30 -12.07
CA LEU A 300 -24.38 11.20 -12.68
C LEU A 300 -25.04 12.38 -13.41
N ASP A 301 -24.87 13.57 -12.85
CA ASP A 301 -25.29 14.87 -13.39
C ASP A 301 -24.29 15.94 -12.97
N MET A 302 -23.13 15.96 -13.66
CA MET A 302 -22.02 16.87 -13.33
C MET A 302 -22.41 18.36 -13.30
N PRO A 303 -23.23 18.89 -14.23
CA PRO A 303 -23.71 20.27 -14.12
C PRO A 303 -24.45 20.56 -12.82
N LYS A 304 -25.34 19.66 -12.38
CA LYS A 304 -26.01 19.81 -11.08
C LYS A 304 -25.07 19.64 -9.91
N ALA A 305 -24.12 18.70 -9.98
CA ALA A 305 -23.11 18.54 -8.95
C ALA A 305 -22.35 19.85 -8.74
N ILE A 306 -21.85 20.45 -9.82
CA ILE A 306 -21.13 21.73 -9.79
C ILE A 306 -22.02 22.85 -9.25
N GLU A 307 -23.28 22.94 -9.71
CA GLU A 307 -24.22 23.97 -9.22
C GLU A 307 -24.40 23.90 -7.70
N TRP A 308 -24.66 22.70 -7.17
CA TRP A 308 -24.85 22.50 -5.73
C TRP A 308 -23.58 22.79 -4.94
N LEU A 309 -22.42 22.33 -5.40
CA LEU A 309 -21.16 22.62 -4.72
C LEU A 309 -20.81 24.11 -4.79
N GLU A 310 -21.10 24.81 -5.90
CA GLU A 310 -20.90 26.27 -6.01
C GLU A 310 -21.78 27.00 -5.00
N LYS A 311 -23.03 26.55 -4.83
CA LYS A 311 -23.94 27.03 -3.79
C LYS A 311 -23.38 26.78 -2.38
N GLY A 312 -22.93 25.56 -2.07
CA GLY A 312 -22.34 25.24 -0.75
C GLY A 312 -21.10 26.08 -0.45
N MET A 313 -20.17 26.18 -1.41
CA MET A 313 -18.96 26.99 -1.28
C MET A 313 -19.27 28.48 -1.06
N LEU A 314 -20.34 29.01 -1.67
CA LEU A 314 -20.78 30.39 -1.45
C LEU A 314 -21.16 30.67 0.02
N TYR A 315 -21.62 29.66 0.76
CA TYR A 315 -21.96 29.72 2.18
C TYR A 315 -20.85 29.18 3.10
N CYS A 316 -19.61 29.15 2.61
CA CYS A 316 -18.40 28.73 3.33
C CYS A 316 -18.49 27.27 3.83
N GLU A 317 -19.00 26.37 2.97
CA GLU A 317 -18.85 24.91 3.18
C GLU A 317 -17.52 24.44 2.58
N PRO A 318 -16.50 24.12 3.40
CA PRO A 318 -15.16 23.81 2.89
C PRO A 318 -15.11 22.52 2.09
N TYR A 319 -15.96 21.54 2.42
CA TYR A 319 -16.08 20.30 1.66
C TYR A 319 -16.52 20.56 0.21
N SER A 320 -17.50 21.46 0.02
CA SER A 320 -17.94 21.86 -1.32
C SER A 320 -16.81 22.52 -2.12
N ALA A 321 -16.01 23.37 -1.47
CA ALA A 321 -14.85 23.98 -2.11
C ALA A 321 -13.81 22.92 -2.53
N TYR A 322 -13.53 21.94 -1.67
CA TYR A 322 -12.59 20.87 -1.98
C TYR A 322 -13.05 19.98 -3.15
N GLU A 323 -14.31 19.55 -3.14
CA GLU A 323 -14.86 18.73 -4.24
C GLU A 323 -14.87 19.50 -5.57
N LEU A 324 -15.24 20.79 -5.57
CA LEU A 324 -15.12 21.63 -6.77
C LEU A 324 -13.68 21.73 -7.25
N ALA A 325 -12.71 21.81 -6.34
CA ALA A 325 -11.31 21.81 -6.73
C ALA A 325 -10.94 20.50 -7.44
N LEU A 326 -11.35 19.34 -6.91
CA LEU A 326 -11.09 18.05 -7.56
C LEU A 326 -11.70 17.99 -8.96
N ILE A 327 -12.95 18.42 -9.11
CA ILE A 327 -13.63 18.50 -10.41
C ILE A 327 -12.85 19.40 -11.37
N TYR A 328 -12.56 20.64 -10.96
CA TYR A 328 -11.89 21.60 -11.84
C TYR A 328 -10.42 21.26 -12.13
N LEU A 329 -9.73 20.50 -11.28
CA LEU A 329 -8.32 20.18 -11.52
C LEU A 329 -8.15 18.89 -12.34
N TYR A 330 -9.05 17.92 -12.17
CA TYR A 330 -8.83 16.55 -12.65
C TYR A 330 -9.93 15.98 -13.53
N ASN A 331 -11.13 16.58 -13.60
CA ASN A 331 -12.14 16.15 -14.56
C ASN A 331 -11.84 16.73 -15.95
N ASP A 332 -11.65 15.87 -16.96
CA ASP A 332 -11.24 16.27 -18.31
C ASP A 332 -12.23 17.22 -19.01
N GLU A 333 -13.54 17.09 -18.76
CA GLU A 333 -14.57 17.92 -19.39
C GLU A 333 -14.67 19.31 -18.74
N TYR A 334 -14.53 19.37 -17.41
CA TYR A 334 -14.73 20.60 -16.62
C TYR A 334 -13.43 21.26 -16.18
N LYS A 335 -12.27 20.78 -16.67
CA LYS A 335 -10.95 21.23 -16.23
C LYS A 335 -10.78 22.75 -16.32
N ASN A 336 -10.49 23.38 -15.19
CA ASN A 336 -10.18 24.79 -15.03
C ASN A 336 -9.24 25.01 -13.84
N VAL A 337 -7.93 25.12 -14.10
CA VAL A 337 -6.91 25.23 -13.05
C VAL A 337 -7.09 26.48 -12.18
N GLU A 338 -7.42 27.63 -12.78
CA GLU A 338 -7.61 28.88 -12.04
C GLU A 338 -8.75 28.76 -11.01
N ARG A 339 -9.90 28.22 -11.43
CA ARG A 339 -11.03 27.96 -10.53
C ARG A 339 -10.69 26.91 -9.48
N GLY A 340 -10.02 25.83 -9.86
CA GLY A 340 -9.60 24.78 -8.93
C GLY A 340 -8.68 25.32 -7.82
N LEU A 341 -7.71 26.16 -8.18
CA LEU A 341 -6.83 26.81 -7.21
C LEU A 341 -7.58 27.83 -6.33
N MET A 342 -8.54 28.58 -6.88
CA MET A 342 -9.40 29.46 -6.08
C MET A 342 -10.17 28.65 -5.02
N CYS A 343 -10.74 27.51 -5.41
CA CYS A 343 -11.45 26.60 -4.50
C CYS A 343 -10.52 26.03 -3.40
N LEU A 344 -9.29 25.62 -3.74
CA LEU A 344 -8.33 25.18 -2.73
C LEU A 344 -7.87 26.31 -1.81
N ASN A 345 -7.70 27.54 -2.30
CA ASN A 345 -7.38 28.68 -1.44
C ASN A 345 -8.52 28.97 -0.44
N ARG A 346 -9.78 28.78 -0.84
CA ARG A 346 -10.92 28.82 0.12
C ARG A 346 -10.77 27.76 1.20
N CYS A 347 -10.38 26.53 0.85
CA CYS A 347 -10.08 25.50 1.84
C CYS A 347 -8.96 25.93 2.80
N VAL A 348 -7.95 26.66 2.32
CA VAL A 348 -6.90 27.21 3.18
C VAL A 348 -7.44 28.28 4.12
N GLU A 349 -8.35 29.14 3.66
CA GLU A 349 -8.99 30.18 4.49
C GLU A 349 -9.92 29.60 5.55
N ASP A 350 -10.60 28.50 5.23
CA ASP A 350 -11.54 27.78 6.10
C ASP A 350 -10.85 26.69 6.97
N ASP A 351 -9.52 26.64 6.99
CA ASP A 351 -8.71 25.66 7.73
C ASP A 351 -9.08 24.17 7.43
N TYR A 352 -9.44 23.88 6.18
CA TYR A 352 -9.79 22.54 5.73
C TYR A 352 -8.57 21.74 5.27
N ILE A 353 -8.14 20.81 6.12
CA ILE A 353 -6.87 20.06 6.00
C ILE A 353 -6.70 19.41 4.63
N GLN A 354 -7.69 18.68 4.13
CA GLN A 354 -7.57 17.95 2.85
C GLN A 354 -7.32 18.89 1.67
N GLY A 355 -7.95 20.08 1.68
CA GLY A 355 -7.71 21.09 0.65
C GLY A 355 -6.34 21.76 0.78
N ILE A 356 -5.87 21.99 2.01
CA ILE A 356 -4.51 22.51 2.27
C ILE A 356 -3.46 21.51 1.76
N GLU A 357 -3.60 20.23 2.09
CA GLU A 357 -2.70 19.17 1.62
C GLU A 357 -2.77 18.97 0.10
N GLY A 358 -3.98 19.04 -0.47
CA GLY A 358 -4.18 19.01 -1.92
C GLY A 358 -3.44 20.13 -2.63
N LEU A 359 -3.51 21.36 -2.09
CA LEU A 359 -2.77 22.50 -2.64
C LEU A 359 -1.27 22.34 -2.46
N ALA A 360 -0.82 21.82 -1.32
CA ALA A 360 0.60 21.53 -1.09
C ALA A 360 1.16 20.52 -2.10
N ASN A 361 0.41 19.45 -2.38
CA ASN A 361 0.79 18.43 -3.36
C ASN A 361 0.87 19.01 -4.79
N ILE A 362 0.00 19.95 -5.14
CA ILE A 362 0.04 20.63 -6.45
C ILE A 362 1.34 21.44 -6.61
N TYR A 363 1.69 22.25 -5.60
CA TYR A 363 2.95 23.00 -5.62
C TYR A 363 4.19 22.10 -5.55
N PHE A 364 4.09 20.96 -4.86
CA PHE A 364 5.16 19.97 -4.79
C PHE A 364 5.40 19.27 -6.14
N ASN A 365 4.34 18.87 -6.86
CA ASN A 365 4.48 18.13 -8.12
C ASN A 365 4.88 19.03 -9.30
N GLY A 366 4.37 20.27 -9.34
CA GLY A 366 4.68 21.21 -10.42
C GLY A 366 3.91 20.96 -11.75
N ASP A 367 2.95 20.04 -11.77
CA ASP A 367 2.24 19.65 -13.00
C ASP A 367 1.18 20.68 -13.46
N LEU A 368 0.48 21.32 -12.51
CA LEU A 368 -0.62 22.27 -12.79
C LEU A 368 -0.19 23.73 -12.64
N VAL A 369 0.84 23.98 -11.82
CA VAL A 369 1.46 25.28 -11.57
C VAL A 369 2.97 25.07 -11.45
N PRO A 370 3.81 26.10 -11.66
CA PRO A 370 5.25 25.96 -11.42
C PRO A 370 5.53 25.41 -10.02
N GLU A 371 6.46 24.47 -9.93
CA GLU A 371 6.91 23.88 -8.66
C GLU A 371 7.33 24.98 -7.67
N ASP A 372 6.85 24.87 -6.44
CA ASP A 372 7.22 25.76 -5.33
C ASP A 372 7.31 24.97 -4.02
N MET A 373 8.50 24.45 -3.75
CA MET A 373 8.79 23.67 -2.54
C MET A 373 8.60 24.46 -1.25
N ASN A 374 8.83 25.79 -1.27
CA ASN A 374 8.62 26.62 -0.08
C ASN A 374 7.13 26.77 0.20
N ARG A 375 6.33 27.03 -0.83
CA ARG A 375 4.88 27.13 -0.67
C ARG A 375 4.25 25.80 -0.27
N ALA A 376 4.68 24.69 -0.87
CA ALA A 376 4.26 23.35 -0.46
C ALA A 376 4.57 23.08 1.01
N LYS A 377 5.78 23.44 1.46
CA LYS A 377 6.19 23.31 2.86
C LYS A 377 5.33 24.14 3.81
N GLU A 378 5.11 25.43 3.51
CA GLU A 378 4.28 26.31 4.35
C GLU A 378 2.86 25.75 4.55
N LEU A 379 2.26 25.22 3.48
CA LEU A 379 0.93 24.62 3.53
C LEU A 379 0.92 23.34 4.38
N LEU A 380 1.93 22.49 4.25
CA LEU A 380 2.07 21.29 5.09
C LEU A 380 2.29 21.66 6.57
N GLU A 381 3.11 22.68 6.86
CA GLU A 381 3.30 23.19 8.23
C GLU A 381 1.97 23.69 8.82
N LYS A 382 1.17 24.44 8.04
CA LYS A 382 -0.19 24.83 8.44
C LYS A 382 -1.09 23.61 8.70
N ALA A 383 -1.08 22.60 7.83
CA ALA A 383 -1.88 21.38 8.05
C ALA A 383 -1.45 20.63 9.32
N ILE A 384 -0.17 20.66 9.69
CA ILE A 384 0.35 20.07 10.94
C ILE A 384 -0.15 20.84 12.16
N GLU A 385 -0.21 22.17 12.10
CA GLU A 385 -0.77 23.01 13.16
C GLU A 385 -2.26 22.70 13.39
N LEU A 386 -2.98 22.35 12.33
CA LEU A 386 -4.38 21.88 12.37
C LEU A 386 -4.53 20.40 12.78
N GLY A 387 -3.43 19.69 13.02
CA GLY A 387 -3.43 18.31 13.54
C GLY A 387 -3.21 17.21 12.49
N SER A 388 -2.81 17.54 11.26
CA SER A 388 -2.53 16.52 10.25
C SER A 388 -1.20 15.79 10.48
N GLY A 389 -1.30 14.53 10.88
CA GLY A 389 -0.16 13.62 10.92
C GLY A 389 0.35 13.23 9.53
N SER A 390 -0.52 13.21 8.51
CA SER A 390 -0.15 12.91 7.11
C SER A 390 0.75 14.00 6.53
N ALA A 391 0.47 15.27 6.82
CA ALA A 391 1.34 16.39 6.44
C ALA A 391 2.71 16.32 7.12
N ALA A 392 2.76 15.95 8.41
CA ALA A 392 4.01 15.74 9.12
C ALA A 392 4.83 14.60 8.50
N TYR A 393 4.19 13.48 8.17
CA TYR A 393 4.83 12.38 7.46
C TYR A 393 5.39 12.82 6.10
N ARG A 394 4.61 13.59 5.33
CA ARG A 394 5.02 14.09 4.02
C ARG A 394 6.24 14.99 4.11
N LEU A 395 6.30 15.90 5.09
CA LEU A 395 7.49 16.73 5.33
C LEU A 395 8.70 15.90 5.73
N GLY A 396 8.51 14.88 6.59
CA GLY A 396 9.59 13.95 6.94
C GLY A 396 10.17 13.25 5.71
N TRP A 397 9.30 12.75 4.83
CA TRP A 397 9.69 12.14 3.56
C TRP A 397 10.38 13.13 2.62
N MET A 398 9.95 14.39 2.59
CA MET A 398 10.62 15.43 1.79
C MET A 398 12.05 15.70 2.25
N TYR A 399 12.33 15.71 3.55
CA TYR A 399 13.70 15.82 4.08
C TYR A 399 14.53 14.57 3.82
N GLU A 400 13.94 13.37 4.00
CA GLU A 400 14.60 12.09 3.71
C GLU A 400 15.07 11.98 2.27
N ARG A 401 14.34 12.58 1.33
CA ARG A 401 14.66 12.57 -0.10
C ARG A 401 15.49 13.76 -0.55
N GLY A 402 15.77 14.73 0.33
CA GLY A 402 16.51 15.93 -0.01
C GLY A 402 15.74 16.93 -0.88
N PHE A 403 14.40 16.96 -0.83
CA PHE A 403 13.62 17.98 -1.56
C PHE A 403 13.68 19.37 -0.91
N LEU A 404 14.02 19.43 0.38
CA LEU A 404 14.05 20.67 1.19
C LEU A 404 15.48 21.08 1.60
N SER A 405 16.50 20.41 1.07
CA SER A 405 17.91 20.60 1.40
C SER A 405 18.81 20.15 0.23
N GLU A 406 20.08 20.58 0.19
CA GLU A 406 21.01 20.16 -0.88
C GLU A 406 21.29 18.64 -0.87
N GLU A 407 21.22 18.03 0.30
CA GLU A 407 21.42 16.60 0.56
C GLU A 407 20.29 16.08 1.46
N PRO A 408 19.97 14.78 1.46
CA PRO A 408 19.05 14.16 2.42
C PRO A 408 19.37 14.51 3.89
N ASP A 409 18.35 14.96 4.63
CA ASP A 409 18.45 15.29 6.06
C ASP A 409 17.67 14.27 6.90
N TYR A 410 18.34 13.18 7.27
CA TYR A 410 17.75 12.08 8.05
C TYR A 410 17.42 12.45 9.50
N VAL A 411 18.10 13.45 10.09
CA VAL A 411 17.81 13.89 11.46
C VAL A 411 16.49 14.64 11.47
N LYS A 412 16.33 15.58 10.54
CA LYS A 412 15.10 16.36 10.41
C LYS A 412 13.94 15.53 9.91
N ALA A 413 14.18 14.56 9.02
CA ALA A 413 13.17 13.58 8.63
C ALA A 413 12.61 12.84 9.85
N LEU A 414 13.49 12.37 10.75
CA LEU A 414 13.08 11.69 11.98
C LEU A 414 12.25 12.60 12.90
N GLU A 415 12.61 13.88 13.06
CA GLU A 415 11.82 14.83 13.85
C GLU A 415 10.38 14.95 13.34
N PHE A 416 10.20 15.02 12.02
CA PHE A 416 8.87 15.10 11.41
C PHE A 416 8.12 13.76 11.46
N TYR A 417 8.80 12.62 11.34
CA TYR A 417 8.17 11.32 11.55
C TYR A 417 7.73 11.11 13.01
N GLU A 418 8.52 11.55 13.99
CA GLU A 418 8.12 11.56 15.41
C GLU A 418 6.93 12.50 15.63
N LYS A 419 6.91 13.65 14.96
CA LYS A 419 5.75 14.56 14.97
C LYS A 419 4.50 13.89 14.38
N ALA A 420 4.62 13.19 13.24
CA ALA A 420 3.53 12.43 12.65
C ALA A 420 3.00 11.34 13.61
N ALA A 421 3.90 10.59 14.24
CA ALA A 421 3.54 9.60 15.25
C ALA A 421 2.83 10.24 16.46
N SER A 422 3.26 11.43 16.91
CA SER A 422 2.58 12.17 17.98
C SER A 422 1.16 12.63 17.62
N LEU A 423 0.87 12.75 16.34
CA LEU A 423 -0.45 13.03 15.77
C LEU A 423 -1.22 11.74 15.40
N ASN A 424 -0.81 10.60 15.97
CA ASN A 424 -1.42 9.29 15.79
C ASN A 424 -1.43 8.78 14.33
N ASN A 425 -0.44 9.15 13.51
CA ASN A 425 -0.32 8.66 12.13
C ASN A 425 0.49 7.35 12.07
N ALA A 426 -0.13 6.31 11.48
CA ALA A 426 0.44 4.97 11.39
C ALA A 426 1.75 4.91 10.58
N ASP A 427 1.82 5.63 9.45
CA ASP A 427 3.03 5.67 8.62
C ASP A 427 4.19 6.37 9.34
N GLY A 428 3.89 7.41 10.12
CA GLY A 428 4.81 8.08 11.02
C GLY A 428 5.41 7.10 12.04
N TYR A 429 4.56 6.31 12.72
CA TYR A 429 5.05 5.26 13.62
C TYR A 429 5.98 4.26 12.89
N CYS A 430 5.57 3.74 11.74
CA CYS A 430 6.37 2.80 10.94
C CYS A 430 7.73 3.39 10.53
N ARG A 431 7.78 4.66 10.10
CA ARG A 431 9.04 5.31 9.70
C ARG A 431 9.97 5.55 10.88
N VAL A 432 9.46 6.03 12.01
CA VAL A 432 10.28 6.17 13.22
C VAL A 432 10.87 4.82 13.62
N ALA A 433 10.05 3.77 13.61
CA ALA A 433 10.51 2.43 13.93
C ALA A 433 11.64 1.96 13.00
N LEU A 434 11.48 2.15 11.69
CA LEU A 434 12.48 1.78 10.68
C LEU A 434 13.80 2.55 10.87
N TYR A 435 13.72 3.86 11.16
CA TYR A 435 14.89 4.70 11.43
C TYR A 435 15.67 4.21 12.64
N LEU A 436 14.96 3.88 13.72
CA LEU A 436 15.56 3.38 14.95
C LEU A 436 16.12 1.95 14.79
N ALA A 437 15.54 1.12 13.92
CA ALA A 437 16.07 -0.21 13.63
C ALA A 437 17.40 -0.16 12.86
N ASN A 438 17.47 0.72 11.85
CA ASN A 438 18.59 0.77 10.90
C ASN A 438 19.64 1.84 11.22
N GLY A 439 19.32 2.81 12.07
CA GLY A 439 20.24 3.88 12.44
C GLY A 439 20.44 4.95 11.37
N TYR A 440 19.43 5.22 10.53
CA TYR A 440 19.54 6.19 9.42
C TYR A 440 19.91 7.61 9.87
N SER A 441 19.41 8.04 11.03
CA SER A 441 19.77 9.33 11.65
C SER A 441 21.01 9.25 12.56
N GLY A 442 21.76 8.13 12.53
CA GLY A 442 22.91 7.87 13.40
C GLY A 442 22.57 7.31 14.77
N VAL A 443 21.29 7.06 15.07
CA VAL A 443 20.81 6.48 16.34
C VAL A 443 20.08 5.17 16.09
N LYS A 444 20.56 4.08 16.71
CA LYS A 444 19.91 2.78 16.68
C LYS A 444 19.32 2.44 18.05
N ASP A 445 18.03 2.12 18.08
CA ASP A 445 17.30 1.69 19.28
C ASP A 445 16.25 0.63 18.91
N PRO A 446 16.60 -0.66 18.97
CA PRO A 446 15.70 -1.75 18.58
C PRO A 446 14.50 -1.91 19.53
N VAL A 447 14.64 -1.53 20.80
CA VAL A 447 13.55 -1.64 21.78
C VAL A 447 12.49 -0.59 21.47
N LYS A 448 12.92 0.67 21.32
CA LYS A 448 12.01 1.76 20.95
C LYS A 448 11.42 1.52 19.56
N SER A 449 12.22 1.03 18.60
CA SER A 449 11.73 0.63 17.27
C SER A 449 10.53 -0.33 17.35
N ARG A 450 10.67 -1.41 18.10
CA ARG A 450 9.58 -2.38 18.34
C ARG A 450 8.34 -1.71 18.93
N GLU A 451 8.49 -0.86 19.94
CA GLU A 451 7.34 -0.16 20.55
C GLU A 451 6.59 0.74 19.55
N TYR A 452 7.30 1.40 18.62
CA TYR A 452 6.66 2.16 17.55
C TYR A 452 5.93 1.25 16.57
N TYR A 453 6.50 0.11 16.18
CA TYR A 453 5.80 -0.86 15.33
C TYR A 453 4.57 -1.46 16.04
N GLU A 454 4.63 -1.73 17.35
CA GLU A 454 3.47 -2.20 18.12
C GLU A 454 2.32 -1.18 18.05
N LYS A 455 2.61 0.11 18.24
CA LYS A 455 1.62 1.19 18.09
C LYS A 455 1.08 1.31 16.66
N ALA A 456 1.94 1.20 15.65
CA ALA A 456 1.47 1.19 14.26
C ALA A 456 0.55 0.00 13.97
N ALA A 457 0.88 -1.17 14.51
CA ALA A 457 0.06 -2.38 14.38
C ALA A 457 -1.29 -2.28 15.10
N GLU A 458 -1.36 -1.57 16.23
CA GLU A 458 -2.63 -1.23 16.91
C GLU A 458 -3.53 -0.35 16.03
N LEU A 459 -2.94 0.50 15.18
CA LEU A 459 -3.64 1.31 14.18
C LEU A 459 -3.96 0.55 12.88
N GLY A 460 -3.67 -0.75 12.81
CA GLY A 460 -3.95 -1.60 11.63
C GLY A 460 -2.86 -1.59 10.55
N ALA A 461 -1.67 -1.08 10.82
CA ALA A 461 -0.59 -1.08 9.83
C ALA A 461 -0.05 -2.50 9.60
N CYS A 462 -0.43 -3.12 8.47
CA CYS A 462 0.03 -4.45 8.09
C CYS A 462 1.56 -4.53 7.90
N PHE A 463 2.17 -3.46 7.39
CA PHE A 463 3.63 -3.35 7.30
C PHE A 463 4.29 -3.53 8.68
N ALA A 464 3.76 -2.87 9.71
CA ALA A 464 4.30 -2.99 11.06
C ALA A 464 4.16 -4.40 11.64
N LEU A 465 3.05 -5.09 11.35
CA LEU A 465 2.88 -6.51 11.74
C LEU A 465 3.97 -7.40 11.14
N VAL A 466 4.30 -7.20 9.86
CA VAL A 466 5.36 -7.95 9.18
C VAL A 466 6.74 -7.62 9.74
N GLU A 467 7.04 -6.34 9.99
CA GLU A 467 8.31 -5.93 10.60
C GLU A 467 8.47 -6.50 12.02
N LEU A 468 7.42 -6.46 12.85
CA LEU A 468 7.45 -7.12 14.16
C LEU A 468 7.70 -8.62 14.04
N ALA A 469 7.11 -9.28 13.04
CA ALA A 469 7.33 -10.68 12.80
C ALA A 469 8.80 -11.00 12.49
N PHE A 470 9.45 -10.18 11.66
CA PHE A 470 10.89 -10.29 11.41
C PHE A 470 11.74 -10.11 12.67
N LEU A 471 11.38 -9.18 13.56
CA LEU A 471 12.08 -9.03 14.84
C LEU A 471 12.02 -10.33 15.67
N TYR A 472 10.87 -10.99 15.70
CA TYR A 472 10.72 -12.29 16.37
C TYR A 472 11.45 -13.44 15.65
N GLU A 473 11.59 -13.42 14.33
CA GLU A 473 12.36 -14.45 13.59
C GLU A 473 13.86 -14.35 13.83
N ASN A 474 14.37 -13.12 13.87
CA ASN A 474 15.79 -12.83 14.01
C ASN A 474 16.24 -12.79 15.48
N GLY A 475 15.31 -12.52 16.41
CA GLY A 475 15.63 -12.26 17.81
C GLY A 475 16.19 -10.85 18.04
N ASP A 476 15.81 -9.89 17.20
CA ASP A 476 16.30 -8.50 17.25
C ASP A 476 15.51 -7.70 18.30
N GLY A 477 16.09 -7.55 19.50
CA GLY A 477 15.42 -6.84 20.61
C GLY A 477 14.31 -7.65 21.30
N VAL A 478 14.09 -8.89 20.89
CA VAL A 478 13.14 -9.86 21.47
C VAL A 478 13.72 -11.27 21.46
N GLU A 479 13.16 -12.17 22.27
CA GLU A 479 13.50 -13.59 22.16
C GLU A 479 12.95 -14.15 20.85
N LYS A 480 13.78 -14.94 20.17
CA LYS A 480 13.42 -15.57 18.91
C LYS A 480 12.21 -16.49 19.07
N ASN A 481 11.16 -16.26 18.28
CA ASN A 481 9.88 -16.95 18.40
C ASN A 481 9.16 -17.03 17.04
N TYR A 482 9.25 -18.19 16.39
CA TYR A 482 8.65 -18.40 15.07
C TYR A 482 7.11 -18.47 15.13
N GLU A 483 6.54 -18.98 16.22
CA GLU A 483 5.09 -19.04 16.42
C GLU A 483 4.48 -17.64 16.49
N LYS A 484 5.13 -16.74 17.23
CA LYS A 484 4.68 -15.36 17.36
C LYS A 484 4.86 -14.59 16.06
N SER A 485 5.95 -14.82 15.35
CA SER A 485 6.14 -14.28 13.99
C SER A 485 5.00 -14.70 13.07
N PHE A 486 4.70 -16.00 13.03
CA PHE A 486 3.66 -16.54 12.18
C PHE A 486 2.26 -16.02 12.53
N GLU A 487 1.96 -15.80 13.82
CA GLU A 487 0.71 -15.17 14.26
C GLU A 487 0.56 -13.76 13.66
N LEU A 488 1.62 -12.94 13.72
CA LEU A 488 1.63 -11.57 13.20
C LEU A 488 1.52 -11.54 11.68
N ILE A 489 2.28 -12.40 10.99
CA ILE A 489 2.22 -12.55 9.52
C ILE A 489 0.82 -13.01 9.11
N SER A 490 0.25 -14.03 9.77
CA SER A 490 -1.11 -14.51 9.47
C SER A 490 -2.15 -13.40 9.64
N LYS A 491 -2.05 -12.61 10.72
CA LYS A 491 -2.95 -11.46 10.95
C LYS A 491 -2.85 -10.40 9.83
N ALA A 492 -1.65 -10.13 9.31
CA ALA A 492 -1.47 -9.22 8.17
C ALA A 492 -2.00 -9.82 6.86
N ALA A 493 -1.81 -11.12 6.64
CA ALA A 493 -2.33 -11.85 5.48
C ALA A 493 -3.87 -11.86 5.46
N GLU A 494 -4.52 -12.07 6.61
CA GLU A 494 -5.98 -12.01 6.77
C GLU A 494 -6.55 -10.62 6.48
N GLN A 495 -5.76 -9.56 6.68
CA GLN A 495 -6.11 -8.18 6.33
C GLN A 495 -5.85 -7.84 4.86
N GLY A 496 -5.42 -8.80 4.04
CA GLY A 496 -5.21 -8.58 2.61
C GLY A 496 -3.79 -8.19 2.22
N TYR A 497 -2.80 -8.20 3.14
CA TYR A 497 -1.44 -7.76 2.83
C TYR A 497 -0.69 -8.80 1.97
N PRO A 498 -0.38 -8.52 0.68
CA PRO A 498 0.06 -9.56 -0.27
C PRO A 498 1.37 -10.22 0.13
N TYR A 499 2.35 -9.43 0.58
CA TYR A 499 3.63 -9.97 1.04
C TYR A 499 3.47 -10.87 2.27
N ALA A 500 2.55 -10.56 3.19
CA ALA A 500 2.28 -11.45 4.32
C ALA A 500 1.66 -12.78 3.85
N MET A 501 0.76 -12.75 2.86
CA MET A 501 0.20 -13.98 2.27
C MET A 501 1.31 -14.86 1.67
N PHE A 502 2.24 -14.27 0.93
CA PHE A 502 3.43 -14.98 0.43
C PHE A 502 4.22 -15.62 1.58
N ARG A 503 4.46 -14.86 2.66
CA ARG A 503 5.21 -15.34 3.83
C ARG A 503 4.49 -16.47 4.56
N VAL A 504 3.16 -16.45 4.65
CA VAL A 504 2.40 -17.61 5.17
C VAL A 504 2.65 -18.84 4.30
N GLY A 505 2.59 -18.69 2.97
CA GLY A 505 2.91 -19.78 2.04
C GLY A 505 4.31 -20.36 2.26
N LEU A 506 5.31 -19.49 2.46
CA LEU A 506 6.69 -19.89 2.72
C LEU A 506 6.86 -20.68 4.02
N TYR A 507 6.14 -20.30 5.07
CA TYR A 507 6.13 -21.04 6.33
C TYR A 507 5.59 -22.47 6.16
N MET A 508 4.53 -22.62 5.36
CA MET A 508 3.90 -23.90 5.06
C MET A 508 4.77 -24.78 4.16
N GLU A 509 5.39 -24.21 3.12
CA GLU A 509 6.28 -24.93 2.20
C GLU A 509 7.54 -25.44 2.92
N LYS A 510 8.11 -24.63 3.82
CA LYS A 510 9.34 -25.01 4.56
C LYS A 510 9.08 -25.81 5.83
N GLY A 511 7.83 -25.94 6.27
CA GLY A 511 7.50 -26.62 7.53
C GLY A 511 8.13 -25.94 8.76
N VAL A 512 8.17 -24.60 8.79
CA VAL A 512 8.89 -23.86 9.86
C VAL A 512 8.35 -24.18 11.26
N LEU A 513 7.03 -24.37 11.38
CA LEU A 513 6.33 -24.66 12.64
C LEU A 513 5.84 -26.11 12.76
N GLY A 514 6.29 -27.02 11.89
CA GLY A 514 5.79 -28.40 11.89
C GLY A 514 6.04 -29.12 10.58
N GLU A 515 5.06 -29.88 10.12
CA GLU A 515 5.16 -30.61 8.86
C GLU A 515 4.98 -29.68 7.65
N VAL A 516 5.65 -30.01 6.56
CA VAL A 516 5.49 -29.32 5.27
C VAL A 516 4.07 -29.53 4.75
N LYS A 517 3.45 -28.44 4.29
CA LYS A 517 2.05 -28.40 3.81
C LYS A 517 1.99 -27.75 2.43
N PRO A 518 2.35 -28.48 1.37
CA PRO A 518 2.56 -27.89 0.05
C PRO A 518 1.26 -27.40 -0.58
N GLU A 519 0.11 -28.07 -0.35
CA GLU A 519 -1.19 -27.64 -0.87
C GLU A 519 -1.69 -26.35 -0.20
N GLU A 520 -1.46 -26.20 1.11
CA GLU A 520 -1.77 -24.95 1.83
C GLU A 520 -0.84 -23.82 1.37
N ALA A 521 0.45 -24.11 1.15
CA ALA A 521 1.41 -23.15 0.61
C ALA A 521 0.99 -22.64 -0.77
N PHE A 522 0.64 -23.55 -1.67
CA PHE A 522 0.13 -23.24 -3.01
C PHE A 522 -1.11 -22.34 -2.97
N ALA A 523 -2.06 -22.62 -2.09
CA ALA A 523 -3.26 -21.81 -1.92
C ALA A 523 -2.93 -20.36 -1.47
N TRP A 524 -1.96 -20.18 -0.58
CA TRP A 524 -1.51 -18.86 -0.13
C TRP A 524 -0.71 -18.11 -1.19
N TYR A 525 0.19 -18.80 -1.91
CA TYR A 525 0.90 -18.21 -3.05
C TYR A 525 -0.08 -17.78 -4.15
N THR A 526 -1.14 -18.54 -4.40
CA THR A 526 -2.20 -18.16 -5.34
C THR A 526 -2.85 -16.84 -4.94
N LYS A 527 -3.32 -16.72 -3.69
CA LYS A 527 -3.93 -15.48 -3.19
C LYS A 527 -2.97 -14.28 -3.27
N ALA A 528 -1.72 -14.47 -2.88
CA ALA A 528 -0.71 -13.43 -2.89
C ALA A 528 -0.38 -12.96 -4.32
N ALA A 529 -0.24 -13.90 -5.27
CA ALA A 529 0.02 -13.59 -6.67
C ALA A 529 -1.18 -12.93 -7.36
N GLU A 530 -2.41 -13.32 -7.03
CA GLU A 530 -3.65 -12.66 -7.47
C GLU A 530 -3.78 -11.24 -6.90
N ALA A 531 -3.21 -11.00 -5.72
CA ALA A 531 -3.04 -9.68 -5.12
C ALA A 531 -1.77 -8.94 -5.59
N ASP A 532 -1.16 -9.42 -6.69
CA ASP A 532 -0.04 -8.81 -7.42
C ASP A 532 1.31 -8.75 -6.65
N ASP A 533 1.53 -9.67 -5.70
CA ASP A 533 2.83 -9.83 -5.01
C ASP A 533 3.90 -10.47 -5.92
N ASN A 534 5.05 -9.81 -6.05
CA ASN A 534 6.11 -10.23 -6.97
C ASN A 534 6.77 -11.57 -6.59
N ASP A 535 7.01 -11.80 -5.29
CA ASP A 535 7.63 -13.04 -4.82
C ASP A 535 6.66 -14.22 -4.97
N ALA A 536 5.38 -13.99 -4.71
CA ALA A 536 4.34 -14.99 -4.91
C ALA A 536 4.11 -15.34 -6.39
N ILE A 537 4.17 -14.36 -7.31
CA ILE A 537 4.05 -14.63 -8.76
C ILE A 537 5.13 -15.63 -9.19
N PHE A 538 6.38 -15.42 -8.78
CA PHE A 538 7.46 -16.36 -9.06
C PHE A 538 7.23 -17.72 -8.36
N ALA A 539 6.89 -17.71 -7.07
CA ALA A 539 6.67 -18.93 -6.30
C ALA A 539 5.53 -19.79 -6.87
N LEU A 540 4.45 -19.18 -7.34
CA LEU A 540 3.33 -19.85 -7.96
C LEU A 540 3.69 -20.46 -9.31
N GLY A 541 4.47 -19.74 -10.13
CA GLY A 541 5.06 -20.29 -11.35
C GLY A 541 5.93 -21.53 -11.06
N ARG A 542 6.76 -21.47 -10.00
CA ARG A 542 7.56 -22.62 -9.54
C ARG A 542 6.69 -23.78 -9.08
N CYS A 543 5.61 -23.52 -8.33
CA CYS A 543 4.69 -24.55 -7.88
C CYS A 543 4.09 -25.35 -9.05
N TYR A 544 3.67 -24.65 -10.11
CA TYR A 544 3.19 -25.32 -11.32
C TYR A 544 4.31 -26.03 -12.09
N ARG A 545 5.53 -25.46 -12.14
CA ARG A 545 6.67 -26.09 -12.82
C ARG A 545 7.10 -27.40 -12.15
N GLU A 546 7.07 -27.46 -10.82
CA GLU A 546 7.61 -28.58 -10.04
C GLU A 546 6.53 -29.50 -9.44
N GLY A 547 5.26 -29.14 -9.57
CA GLY A 547 4.15 -29.87 -8.92
C GLY A 547 4.13 -29.72 -7.39
N ILE A 548 4.53 -28.55 -6.87
CA ILE A 548 4.51 -28.29 -5.41
C ILE A 548 3.08 -27.88 -4.99
N GLY A 549 2.38 -28.79 -4.33
CA GLY A 549 1.02 -28.56 -3.82
C GLY A 549 -0.07 -28.54 -4.90
N THR A 550 0.31 -28.85 -6.13
CA THR A 550 -0.54 -28.95 -7.33
C THR A 550 0.05 -29.99 -8.28
N GLU A 551 -0.69 -30.39 -9.31
CA GLU A 551 -0.11 -31.13 -10.44
C GLU A 551 0.85 -30.25 -11.25
N GLU A 552 1.91 -30.87 -11.78
CA GLU A 552 2.84 -30.22 -12.71
C GLU A 552 2.08 -29.71 -13.95
N ASN A 553 2.29 -28.44 -14.29
CA ASN A 553 1.63 -27.78 -15.42
C ASN A 553 2.49 -26.63 -15.99
N TRP A 554 3.24 -26.92 -17.05
CA TRP A 554 4.10 -25.93 -17.69
C TRP A 554 3.34 -24.76 -18.31
N ASP A 555 2.15 -24.98 -18.90
CA ASP A 555 1.36 -23.89 -19.49
C ASP A 555 0.99 -22.83 -18.44
N ARG A 556 0.58 -23.29 -17.24
CA ARG A 556 0.29 -22.41 -16.11
C ARG A 556 1.54 -21.78 -15.51
N ALA A 557 2.64 -22.52 -15.42
CA ALA A 557 3.91 -21.97 -14.96
C ALA A 557 4.35 -20.79 -15.83
N LEU A 558 4.31 -20.96 -17.16
CA LEU A 558 4.68 -19.93 -18.12
C LEU A 558 3.72 -18.74 -18.12
N GLU A 559 2.42 -18.94 -17.87
CA GLU A 559 1.47 -17.85 -17.65
C GLU A 559 1.92 -16.94 -16.50
N TRP A 560 2.26 -17.52 -15.35
CA TRP A 560 2.69 -16.76 -14.17
C TRP A 560 4.08 -16.16 -14.32
N PHE A 561 5.04 -16.90 -14.90
CA PHE A 561 6.35 -16.32 -15.22
C PHE A 561 6.25 -15.17 -16.23
N SER A 562 5.31 -15.23 -17.18
CA SER A 562 5.05 -14.10 -18.10
C SER A 562 4.55 -12.86 -17.37
N LYS A 563 3.62 -13.00 -16.41
CA LYS A 563 3.17 -11.88 -15.56
C LYS A 563 4.33 -11.28 -14.76
N GLY A 564 5.21 -12.12 -14.21
CA GLY A 564 6.42 -11.65 -13.52
C GLY A 564 7.39 -10.94 -14.46
N ALA A 565 7.55 -11.44 -15.68
CA ALA A 565 8.40 -10.83 -16.71
C ALA A 565 7.88 -9.48 -17.20
N GLU A 566 6.57 -9.26 -17.28
CA GLU A 566 5.96 -7.95 -17.57
C GLU A 566 6.33 -6.90 -16.51
N LYS A 567 6.55 -7.34 -15.26
CA LYS A 567 7.07 -6.54 -14.14
C LYS A 567 8.60 -6.50 -14.08
N ASN A 568 9.27 -7.03 -15.11
CA ASN A 568 10.71 -7.14 -15.24
C ASN A 568 11.37 -7.96 -14.12
N GLU A 569 10.67 -8.92 -13.50
CA GLU A 569 11.21 -9.74 -12.41
C GLU A 569 12.24 -10.77 -12.95
N ALA A 570 13.48 -10.71 -12.45
CA ALA A 570 14.62 -11.42 -13.02
C ALA A 570 14.54 -12.95 -12.92
N ARG A 571 13.95 -13.50 -11.84
CA ARG A 571 13.78 -14.96 -11.68
C ARG A 571 12.77 -15.49 -12.69
N CYS A 572 11.64 -14.79 -12.87
CA CYS A 572 10.63 -15.11 -13.88
C CYS A 572 11.18 -15.01 -15.31
N LEU A 573 11.93 -13.94 -15.63
CA LEU A 573 12.62 -13.80 -16.92
C LEU A 573 13.57 -14.98 -17.17
N THR A 574 14.35 -15.38 -16.16
CA THR A 574 15.27 -16.52 -16.26
C THR A 574 14.52 -17.83 -16.53
N GLU A 575 13.42 -18.09 -15.82
CA GLU A 575 12.60 -19.30 -16.02
C GLU A 575 11.99 -19.35 -17.43
N LEU A 576 11.52 -18.21 -17.97
CA LEU A 576 11.07 -18.14 -19.37
C LEU A 576 12.21 -18.40 -20.36
N GLY A 577 13.39 -17.84 -20.10
CA GLY A 577 14.59 -18.07 -20.91
C GLY A 577 14.94 -19.55 -20.96
N MET A 578 14.97 -20.21 -19.80
CA MET A 578 15.22 -21.64 -19.67
C MET A 578 14.14 -22.52 -20.30
N ALA A 579 12.87 -22.10 -20.24
CA ALA A 579 11.78 -22.83 -20.89
C ALA A 579 11.92 -22.82 -22.42
N TYR A 580 12.26 -21.68 -23.01
CA TYR A 580 12.56 -21.59 -24.45
C TYR A 580 13.88 -22.26 -24.85
N GLU A 581 14.85 -22.35 -23.94
CA GLU A 581 16.10 -23.09 -24.18
C GLU A 581 15.85 -24.60 -24.29
N ASN A 582 15.02 -25.16 -23.40
CA ASN A 582 14.84 -26.60 -23.26
C ASN A 582 13.53 -27.14 -23.87
N GLY A 583 12.67 -26.28 -24.40
CA GLY A 583 11.39 -26.69 -24.99
C GLY A 583 10.34 -27.12 -23.95
N ASN A 584 10.40 -26.58 -22.74
CA ASN A 584 9.51 -26.97 -21.64
C ASN A 584 8.20 -26.17 -21.69
N GLY A 585 7.10 -26.80 -22.10
CA GLY A 585 5.79 -26.15 -22.26
C GLY A 585 5.69 -25.19 -23.46
N VAL A 586 6.78 -24.97 -24.18
CA VAL A 586 6.87 -24.15 -25.39
C VAL A 586 7.80 -24.81 -26.40
N GLU A 587 7.66 -24.46 -27.68
CA GLU A 587 8.65 -24.86 -28.69
C GLU A 587 10.00 -24.19 -28.39
N GLU A 588 11.09 -24.96 -28.51
CA GLU A 588 12.45 -24.45 -28.37
C GLU A 588 12.67 -23.23 -29.25
N ASN A 589 13.21 -22.16 -28.67
CA ASN A 589 13.45 -20.91 -29.38
C ASN A 589 14.71 -20.23 -28.82
N PRO A 590 15.89 -20.51 -29.42
CA PRO A 590 17.15 -19.93 -28.99
C PRO A 590 17.17 -18.40 -29.00
N GLN A 591 16.46 -17.74 -29.93
CA GLN A 591 16.36 -16.28 -29.95
C GLN A 591 15.63 -15.74 -28.71
N LYS A 592 14.49 -16.31 -28.36
CA LYS A 592 13.73 -15.89 -27.17
C LYS A 592 14.45 -16.26 -25.88
N ALA A 593 15.12 -17.42 -25.83
CA ALA A 593 15.92 -17.83 -24.69
C ALA A 593 16.99 -16.77 -24.37
N VAL A 594 17.75 -16.33 -25.38
CA VAL A 594 18.74 -15.26 -25.23
C VAL A 594 18.10 -13.92 -24.87
N GLU A 595 16.97 -13.56 -25.47
CA GLU A 595 16.29 -12.29 -25.16
C GLU A 595 15.92 -12.17 -23.67
N TYR A 596 15.25 -13.19 -23.12
CA TYR A 596 14.85 -13.18 -21.72
C TYR A 596 16.05 -13.28 -20.77
N MET A 597 17.04 -14.12 -21.11
CA MET A 597 18.24 -14.29 -20.30
C MET A 597 19.06 -12.99 -20.26
N MET A 598 19.17 -12.25 -21.37
CA MET A 598 19.85 -10.97 -21.43
C MET A 598 19.17 -9.94 -20.51
N LYS A 599 17.84 -9.82 -20.58
CA LYS A 599 17.08 -8.89 -19.70
C LYS A 599 17.29 -9.19 -18.22
N ALA A 600 17.37 -10.47 -17.83
CA ALA A 600 17.68 -10.84 -16.45
C ALA A 600 19.15 -10.55 -16.09
N ALA A 601 20.10 -10.84 -16.99
CA ALA A 601 21.52 -10.62 -16.76
C ALA A 601 21.90 -9.13 -16.63
N GLU A 602 21.19 -8.25 -17.37
CA GLU A 602 21.32 -6.78 -17.28
C GLU A 602 20.79 -6.21 -15.96
N GLN A 603 19.97 -6.96 -15.21
CA GLN A 603 19.55 -6.64 -13.85
C GLN A 603 20.51 -7.16 -12.78
N ASP A 604 21.72 -7.54 -13.19
CA ASP A 604 22.75 -8.13 -12.32
C ASP A 604 22.37 -9.49 -11.71
N TYR A 605 21.45 -10.23 -12.34
CA TYR A 605 21.09 -11.58 -11.89
C TYR A 605 22.18 -12.59 -12.26
N GLY A 606 22.99 -12.99 -11.27
CA GLY A 606 24.21 -13.78 -11.49
C GLY A 606 24.02 -15.08 -12.28
N TYR A 607 22.95 -15.84 -12.05
CA TYR A 607 22.71 -17.08 -12.82
C TYR A 607 22.43 -16.79 -14.30
N ALA A 608 21.71 -15.72 -14.61
CA ALA A 608 21.48 -15.32 -16.00
C ALA A 608 22.78 -14.83 -16.67
N GLN A 609 23.65 -14.13 -15.94
CA GLN A 609 24.98 -13.75 -16.45
C GLN A 609 25.84 -14.99 -16.77
N PHE A 610 25.80 -16.02 -15.91
CA PHE A 610 26.45 -17.30 -16.17
C PHE A 610 25.92 -17.95 -17.46
N LYS A 611 24.59 -18.03 -17.63
CA LYS A 611 23.97 -18.57 -18.83
C LYS A 611 24.30 -17.76 -20.09
N MET A 612 24.38 -16.44 -20.00
CA MET A 612 24.87 -15.60 -21.11
C MET A 612 26.31 -15.93 -21.48
N GLY A 613 27.16 -16.20 -20.49
CA GLY A 613 28.51 -16.73 -20.73
C GLY A 613 28.49 -18.04 -21.51
N ASP A 614 27.68 -19.02 -21.07
CA ASP A 614 27.51 -20.30 -21.79
C ASP A 614 27.02 -20.07 -23.24
N TYR A 615 26.07 -19.17 -23.46
CA TYR A 615 25.53 -18.88 -24.79
C TYR A 615 26.56 -18.28 -25.75
N TYR A 616 27.47 -17.42 -25.27
CA TYR A 616 28.60 -16.94 -26.08
C TYR A 616 29.71 -17.97 -26.20
N PHE A 617 29.90 -18.86 -25.22
CA PHE A 617 30.96 -19.86 -25.26
C PHE A 617 30.65 -20.99 -26.24
N PHE A 618 29.42 -21.50 -26.24
CA PHE A 618 28.99 -22.62 -27.08
C PHE A 618 28.22 -22.19 -28.34
N GLY A 619 27.87 -20.90 -28.45
CA GLY A 619 26.99 -20.39 -29.49
C GLY A 619 25.52 -20.77 -29.25
N CYS A 620 24.64 -19.78 -29.10
CA CYS A 620 23.20 -20.00 -28.92
C CYS A 620 22.39 -18.85 -29.53
N GLY A 621 21.45 -19.18 -30.42
CA GLY A 621 20.58 -18.20 -31.05
C GLY A 621 21.37 -17.06 -31.73
N PRO A 622 21.20 -15.79 -31.31
CA PRO A 622 21.97 -14.66 -31.85
C PRO A 622 23.38 -14.51 -31.26
N CYS A 623 23.71 -15.21 -30.17
CA CYS A 623 25.05 -15.21 -29.58
C CYS A 623 25.95 -16.15 -30.40
N LEU A 624 26.82 -15.57 -31.22
CA LEU A 624 27.87 -16.32 -31.92
C LEU A 624 28.98 -16.70 -30.94
N GLU A 625 29.65 -17.82 -31.21
CA GLU A 625 30.80 -18.28 -30.42
C GLU A 625 31.87 -17.19 -30.31
N ASP A 626 32.13 -16.74 -29.09
CA ASP A 626 33.11 -15.73 -28.73
C ASP A 626 33.55 -15.94 -27.28
N ASN A 627 34.68 -16.64 -27.11
CA ASN A 627 35.29 -16.93 -25.82
C ASN A 627 35.54 -15.67 -24.98
N LYS A 628 35.93 -14.56 -25.62
CA LYS A 628 36.24 -13.33 -24.90
C LYS A 628 34.98 -12.72 -24.30
N THR A 629 33.92 -12.60 -25.10
CA THR A 629 32.62 -12.10 -24.62
C THR A 629 32.02 -13.05 -23.58
N ALA A 630 32.19 -14.37 -23.74
CA ALA A 630 31.77 -15.36 -22.75
C ALA A 630 32.45 -15.15 -21.39
N VAL A 631 33.77 -14.96 -21.37
CA VAL A 631 34.54 -14.69 -20.14
C VAL A 631 34.12 -13.37 -19.52
N GLU A 632 33.86 -12.31 -20.30
CA GLU A 632 33.33 -11.05 -19.77
C GLU A 632 32.00 -11.24 -19.01
N TRP A 633 31.11 -12.10 -19.51
CA TRP A 633 29.87 -12.46 -18.81
C TRP A 633 30.09 -13.35 -17.60
N TYR A 634 30.97 -14.35 -17.70
CA TYR A 634 31.31 -15.19 -16.55
C TYR A 634 31.94 -14.36 -15.42
N GLU A 635 32.79 -13.37 -15.71
CA GLU A 635 33.38 -12.50 -14.69
C GLU A 635 32.32 -11.67 -13.93
N LYS A 636 31.27 -11.20 -14.63
CA LYS A 636 30.12 -10.57 -13.94
C LYS A 636 29.42 -11.56 -13.01
N ALA A 637 29.21 -12.80 -13.46
CA ALA A 637 28.64 -13.86 -12.63
C ALA A 637 29.56 -14.23 -11.44
N VAL A 638 30.89 -14.18 -11.61
CA VAL A 638 31.88 -14.40 -10.54
C VAL A 638 31.86 -13.26 -9.51
N ALA A 639 31.57 -12.02 -9.94
CA ALA A 639 31.35 -10.89 -9.05
C ALA A 639 30.06 -11.07 -8.22
N ASN A 640 29.04 -11.73 -8.80
CA ASN A 640 27.83 -12.20 -8.13
C ASN A 640 27.99 -13.55 -7.43
N GLU A 641 29.23 -13.99 -7.19
CA GLU A 641 29.56 -15.18 -6.41
C GLU A 641 28.99 -16.51 -6.96
N ILE A 642 28.74 -16.60 -8.28
CA ILE A 642 28.22 -17.82 -8.90
C ILE A 642 29.33 -18.87 -9.08
N PRO A 643 29.30 -20.01 -8.36
CA PRO A 643 30.40 -20.97 -8.39
C PRO A 643 30.57 -21.65 -9.75
N MET A 644 29.48 -21.87 -10.49
CA MET A 644 29.51 -22.44 -11.84
C MET A 644 30.33 -21.57 -12.81
N ALA A 645 30.21 -20.25 -12.70
CA ALA A 645 30.99 -19.33 -13.52
C ALA A 645 32.47 -19.36 -13.12
N MET A 646 32.78 -19.45 -11.83
CA MET A 646 34.16 -19.61 -11.35
C MET A 646 34.81 -20.87 -11.94
N LEU A 647 34.09 -22.01 -11.95
CA LEU A 647 34.59 -23.22 -12.57
C LEU A 647 34.82 -23.05 -14.07
N ARG A 648 33.90 -22.40 -14.81
CA ARG A 648 34.06 -22.13 -16.25
C ARG A 648 35.26 -21.26 -16.57
N VAL A 649 35.48 -20.18 -15.80
CA VAL A 649 36.66 -19.32 -16.01
C VAL A 649 37.95 -20.06 -15.64
N GLY A 650 37.92 -20.90 -14.60
CA GLY A 650 39.03 -21.78 -14.26
C GLY A 650 39.37 -22.75 -15.40
N GLU A 651 38.37 -23.40 -15.99
CA GLU A 651 38.53 -24.29 -17.15
C GLU A 651 39.07 -23.54 -18.38
N TYR A 652 38.55 -22.33 -18.63
CA TYR A 652 39.00 -21.48 -19.73
C TYR A 652 40.51 -21.21 -19.66
N TYR A 653 41.03 -20.84 -18.48
CA TYR A 653 42.46 -20.61 -18.28
C TYR A 653 43.27 -21.92 -18.27
N LEU A 654 42.76 -22.99 -17.64
CA LEU A 654 43.49 -24.25 -17.51
C LEU A 654 43.79 -24.88 -18.88
N TYR A 655 42.80 -24.89 -19.78
CA TYR A 655 42.91 -25.50 -21.11
C TYR A 655 43.40 -24.53 -22.19
N ASP A 656 43.61 -23.26 -21.83
CA ASP A 656 44.21 -22.22 -22.68
C ASP A 656 43.50 -22.07 -24.05
N TYR A 657 42.17 -21.95 -24.02
CA TYR A 657 41.33 -21.93 -25.24
C TYR A 657 41.75 -20.87 -26.27
N ASP A 658 42.29 -19.73 -25.81
CA ASP A 658 42.75 -18.63 -26.67
C ASP A 658 44.29 -18.50 -26.73
N SER A 659 45.03 -19.51 -26.27
CA SER A 659 46.51 -19.52 -26.29
C SER A 659 47.17 -18.31 -25.60
N LEU A 660 46.56 -17.86 -24.50
CA LEU A 660 46.99 -16.72 -23.69
C LEU A 660 48.24 -17.04 -22.85
N ASN A 661 48.52 -18.32 -22.59
CA ASN A 661 49.55 -18.78 -21.66
C ASN A 661 49.36 -18.25 -20.22
N GLU A 662 48.12 -18.20 -19.75
CA GLU A 662 47.75 -17.69 -18.41
C GLU A 662 47.16 -18.78 -17.49
N SER A 663 47.53 -20.05 -17.70
CA SER A 663 46.96 -21.20 -16.97
C SER A 663 47.14 -21.10 -15.45
N GLU A 664 48.15 -20.37 -14.98
CA GLU A 664 48.36 -20.05 -13.56
C GLU A 664 47.18 -19.34 -12.88
N LYS A 665 46.32 -18.63 -13.64
CA LYS A 665 45.10 -18.00 -13.11
C LYS A 665 44.02 -19.01 -12.72
N ALA A 666 44.01 -20.20 -13.34
CA ALA A 666 42.98 -21.21 -13.14
C ALA A 666 42.82 -21.62 -11.65
N PHE A 667 43.95 -21.73 -10.94
CA PHE A 667 43.97 -22.09 -9.52
C PHE A 667 43.11 -21.16 -8.66
N ALA A 668 43.18 -19.85 -8.90
CA ALA A 668 42.45 -18.87 -8.09
C ALA A 668 40.93 -19.04 -8.23
N TYR A 669 40.43 -19.26 -9.46
CA TYR A 669 38.99 -19.46 -9.70
C TYR A 669 38.48 -20.78 -9.15
N PHE A 670 39.22 -21.89 -9.37
CA PHE A 670 38.84 -23.17 -8.77
C PHE A 670 38.88 -23.13 -7.25
N LYS A 671 39.85 -22.41 -6.67
CA LYS A 671 39.92 -22.22 -5.22
C LYS A 671 38.73 -21.42 -4.69
N LYS A 672 38.32 -20.36 -5.40
CA LYS A 672 37.14 -19.56 -5.05
C LYS A 672 35.85 -20.40 -5.12
N ALA A 673 35.67 -21.21 -6.17
CA ALA A 673 34.52 -22.12 -6.27
C ALA A 673 34.46 -23.13 -5.11
N ALA A 674 35.61 -23.64 -4.69
CA ALA A 674 35.74 -24.58 -3.59
C ALA A 674 35.35 -23.99 -2.21
N GLU A 675 35.33 -22.67 -2.05
CA GLU A 675 34.83 -21.99 -0.83
C GLU A 675 33.30 -22.14 -0.68
N TYR A 676 32.60 -22.37 -1.79
CA TYR A 676 31.16 -22.67 -1.84
C TYR A 676 30.88 -24.18 -1.90
N GLU A 677 31.89 -25.03 -1.66
CA GLU A 677 31.81 -26.49 -1.76
C GLU A 677 31.52 -27.02 -3.18
N TRP A 678 31.79 -26.20 -4.21
CA TRP A 678 31.79 -26.62 -5.61
C TRP A 678 33.19 -27.05 -6.04
N TYR A 679 33.37 -28.36 -6.21
CA TYR A 679 34.66 -28.96 -6.54
C TYR A 679 34.68 -29.46 -7.99
N SER A 680 35.79 -29.19 -8.70
CA SER A 680 36.10 -29.76 -10.01
C SER A 680 37.44 -30.48 -9.97
N GLU A 681 37.73 -31.29 -11.00
CA GLU A 681 39.05 -31.92 -11.12
C GLU A 681 40.18 -30.88 -11.32
N GLY A 682 39.84 -29.67 -11.76
CA GLY A 682 40.81 -28.61 -12.07
C GLY A 682 41.70 -28.24 -10.89
N LEU A 683 41.15 -28.21 -9.67
CA LEU A 683 41.96 -27.90 -8.48
C LEU A 683 42.95 -29.02 -8.16
N GLY A 684 42.54 -30.28 -8.35
CA GLY A 684 43.43 -31.43 -8.22
C GLY A 684 44.55 -31.42 -9.28
N ILE A 685 44.23 -31.06 -10.53
CA ILE A 685 45.21 -30.90 -11.62
C ILE A 685 46.20 -29.77 -11.29
N CYS A 686 45.73 -28.66 -10.74
CA CYS A 686 46.60 -27.54 -10.38
C CYS A 686 47.65 -27.96 -9.33
N TYR A 687 47.23 -28.71 -8.29
CA TYR A 687 48.17 -29.25 -7.30
C TYR A 687 49.04 -30.39 -7.84
N GLU A 688 48.55 -31.22 -8.75
CA GLU A 688 49.33 -32.31 -9.36
C GLU A 688 50.44 -31.76 -10.28
N MET A 689 50.14 -30.70 -11.03
CA MET A 689 51.03 -30.15 -12.06
C MET A 689 51.73 -28.84 -11.67
N GLY A 690 51.47 -28.31 -10.48
CA GLY A 690 52.04 -27.04 -10.00
C GLY A 690 51.55 -25.81 -10.77
N ILE A 691 50.28 -25.82 -11.23
CA ILE A 691 49.70 -24.72 -12.00
C ILE A 691 49.12 -23.67 -11.05
N GLY A 692 49.75 -22.50 -10.97
CA GLY A 692 49.31 -21.40 -10.08
C GLY A 692 49.53 -21.66 -8.58
N VAL A 693 50.07 -22.83 -8.22
CA VAL A 693 50.35 -23.27 -6.84
C VAL A 693 51.55 -24.22 -6.83
N GLU A 694 52.18 -24.42 -5.67
CA GLU A 694 53.24 -25.43 -5.53
C GLU A 694 52.66 -26.86 -5.67
N GLU A 695 53.40 -27.74 -6.34
CA GLU A 695 53.04 -29.15 -6.49
C GLU A 695 52.80 -29.80 -5.12
N ASN A 696 51.64 -30.43 -4.93
CA ASN A 696 51.28 -31.07 -3.69
C ASN A 696 50.34 -32.26 -3.92
N GLU A 697 50.90 -33.46 -3.93
CA GLU A 697 50.15 -34.69 -4.18
C GLU A 697 49.03 -34.95 -3.14
N THR A 698 49.22 -34.55 -1.89
CA THR A 698 48.21 -34.73 -0.82
C THR A 698 47.00 -33.81 -1.03
N GLU A 699 47.23 -32.55 -1.40
CA GLU A 699 46.12 -31.65 -1.75
C GLU A 699 45.47 -32.04 -3.08
N ALA A 700 46.25 -32.51 -4.07
CA ALA A 700 45.71 -33.06 -5.31
C ALA A 700 44.74 -34.23 -5.03
N PHE A 701 45.18 -35.21 -4.24
CA PHE A 701 44.36 -36.34 -3.81
C PHE A 701 43.08 -35.91 -3.09
N LYS A 702 43.19 -34.96 -2.16
CA LYS A 702 42.05 -34.42 -1.41
C LYS A 702 41.00 -33.80 -2.34
N TYR A 703 41.40 -32.94 -3.28
CA TYR A 703 40.45 -32.28 -4.17
C TYR A 703 39.89 -33.21 -5.26
N TYR A 704 40.66 -34.19 -5.74
CA TYR A 704 40.11 -35.27 -6.55
C TYR A 704 39.06 -36.07 -5.78
N THR A 705 39.29 -36.38 -4.51
CA THR A 705 38.33 -37.13 -3.70
C THR A 705 37.04 -36.30 -3.47
N LEU A 706 37.16 -35.03 -3.11
CA LEU A 706 36.01 -34.14 -2.92
C LEU A 706 35.18 -33.97 -4.20
N ALA A 707 35.81 -33.82 -5.36
CA ALA A 707 35.11 -33.77 -6.64
C ALA A 707 34.48 -35.12 -7.01
N ALA A 708 35.14 -36.24 -6.70
CA ALA A 708 34.63 -37.58 -6.92
C ALA A 708 33.39 -37.89 -6.06
N ASP A 709 33.41 -37.50 -4.77
CA ASP A 709 32.29 -37.63 -3.85
C ASP A 709 31.06 -36.82 -4.33
N ASN A 710 31.30 -35.70 -5.02
CA ASN A 710 30.26 -34.91 -5.69
C ASN A 710 29.87 -35.44 -7.09
N GLY A 711 30.28 -36.65 -7.47
CA GLY A 711 29.86 -37.31 -8.70
C GLY A 711 30.74 -37.05 -9.93
N ASN A 712 31.88 -36.37 -9.80
CA ASN A 712 32.78 -36.14 -10.94
C ASN A 712 33.50 -37.44 -11.34
N THR A 713 33.06 -38.04 -12.45
CA THR A 713 33.56 -39.31 -12.97
C THR A 713 35.07 -39.33 -13.26
N THR A 714 35.65 -38.24 -13.79
CA THR A 714 37.09 -38.18 -14.05
C THR A 714 37.87 -38.12 -12.74
N SER A 715 37.36 -37.42 -11.74
CA SER A 715 37.95 -37.36 -10.40
C SER A 715 37.85 -38.70 -9.66
N MET A 716 36.78 -39.48 -9.86
CA MET A 716 36.70 -40.87 -9.35
C MET A 716 37.86 -41.72 -9.91
N TYR A 717 38.11 -41.62 -11.22
CA TYR A 717 39.24 -42.29 -11.87
C TYR A 717 40.59 -41.81 -11.31
N ARG A 718 40.79 -40.48 -11.17
CA ARG A 718 42.04 -39.92 -10.63
C ARG A 718 42.27 -40.29 -9.17
N THR A 719 41.21 -40.33 -8.36
CA THR A 719 41.25 -40.82 -6.97
C THR A 719 41.63 -42.30 -6.93
N GLY A 720 41.06 -43.11 -7.82
CA GLY A 720 41.46 -44.52 -8.01
C GLY A 720 42.94 -44.67 -8.37
N LEU A 721 43.46 -43.81 -9.25
CA LEU A 721 44.89 -43.78 -9.59
C LEU A 721 45.78 -43.39 -8.41
N CYS A 722 45.39 -42.41 -7.60
CA CYS A 722 46.12 -42.02 -6.39
C CYS A 722 46.26 -43.22 -5.44
N TYR A 723 45.17 -43.95 -5.18
CA TYR A 723 45.20 -45.17 -4.38
C TYR A 723 45.99 -46.32 -5.04
N TYR A 724 45.91 -46.46 -6.37
CA TYR A 724 46.61 -47.50 -7.12
C TYR A 724 48.13 -47.31 -7.09
N ASN A 725 48.59 -46.07 -7.24
CA ASN A 725 50.01 -45.73 -7.31
C ASN A 725 50.61 -45.31 -5.96
N GLY A 726 49.77 -44.99 -4.96
CA GLY A 726 50.22 -44.45 -3.68
C GLY A 726 50.69 -42.99 -3.75
N VAL A 727 50.05 -42.17 -4.60
CA VAL A 727 50.36 -40.75 -4.83
C VAL A 727 49.45 -39.91 -3.94
N GLY A 728 50.02 -39.08 -3.07
CA GLY A 728 49.26 -38.25 -2.11
C GLY A 728 48.56 -39.01 -0.97
N VAL A 729 48.40 -40.33 -1.10
CA VAL A 729 47.80 -41.26 -0.14
C VAL A 729 48.58 -42.57 -0.11
N LYS A 730 48.50 -43.33 0.99
CA LYS A 730 49.10 -44.68 1.04
C LYS A 730 48.44 -45.59 0.00
N GLN A 731 49.25 -46.31 -0.77
CA GLN A 731 48.77 -47.28 -1.75
C GLN A 731 47.77 -48.26 -1.14
N ASN A 732 46.63 -48.42 -1.79
CA ASN A 732 45.55 -49.31 -1.38
C ASN A 732 44.78 -49.81 -2.61
N TYR A 733 45.10 -51.01 -3.06
CA TYR A 733 44.44 -51.61 -4.21
C TYR A 733 42.95 -51.87 -4.01
N ALA A 734 42.48 -52.11 -2.79
CA ALA A 734 41.04 -52.32 -2.53
C ALA A 734 40.24 -51.04 -2.74
N GLU A 735 40.74 -49.89 -2.28
CA GLU A 735 40.11 -48.59 -2.56
C GLU A 735 40.24 -48.20 -4.02
N ALA A 736 41.39 -48.46 -4.66
CA ALA A 736 41.54 -48.25 -6.10
C ALA A 736 40.51 -49.05 -6.90
N TYR A 737 40.32 -50.34 -6.55
CA TYR A 737 39.32 -51.20 -7.19
C TYR A 737 37.91 -50.64 -7.05
N ARG A 738 37.54 -50.16 -5.85
CA ARG A 738 36.25 -49.54 -5.59
C ARG A 738 36.05 -48.30 -6.45
N TRP A 739 36.98 -47.35 -6.41
CA TRP A 739 36.89 -46.11 -7.19
C TRP A 739 36.87 -46.33 -8.71
N PHE A 740 37.66 -47.29 -9.22
CA PHE A 740 37.59 -47.65 -10.63
C PHE A 740 36.28 -48.34 -10.99
N THR A 741 35.68 -49.10 -10.08
CA THR A 741 34.34 -49.68 -10.28
C THR A 741 33.29 -48.58 -10.40
N ASP A 742 33.31 -47.60 -9.49
CA ASP A 742 32.39 -46.46 -9.49
C ASP A 742 32.55 -45.61 -10.78
N ALA A 743 33.79 -45.30 -11.17
CA ALA A 743 34.09 -44.57 -12.40
C ALA A 743 33.73 -45.37 -13.67
N ALA A 744 33.94 -46.68 -13.69
CA ALA A 744 33.59 -47.56 -14.80
C ALA A 744 32.07 -47.73 -14.95
N GLY A 745 31.32 -47.70 -13.84
CA GLY A 745 29.86 -47.61 -13.83
C GLY A 745 29.34 -46.36 -14.54
N ASN A 746 30.12 -45.27 -14.47
CA ASN A 746 29.89 -44.00 -15.19
C ASN A 746 30.62 -43.94 -16.55
N GLU A 747 30.94 -45.09 -17.14
CA GLU A 747 31.56 -45.26 -18.47
C GLU A 747 32.95 -44.64 -18.68
N ASN A 748 33.70 -44.33 -17.62
CA ASN A 748 35.08 -43.85 -17.77
C ASN A 748 35.98 -44.94 -18.40
N VAL A 749 36.45 -44.71 -19.63
CA VAL A 749 37.20 -45.71 -20.42
C VAL A 749 38.52 -46.10 -19.75
N ALA A 750 39.21 -45.15 -19.12
CA ALA A 750 40.46 -45.42 -18.43
C ALA A 750 40.21 -46.28 -17.17
N ALA A 751 39.15 -45.98 -16.39
CA ALA A 751 38.76 -46.79 -15.24
C ALA A 751 38.29 -48.19 -15.63
N ILE A 752 37.53 -48.34 -16.73
CA ILE A 752 37.14 -49.66 -17.29
C ILE A 752 38.40 -50.51 -17.57
N TYR A 753 39.43 -49.92 -18.16
CA TYR A 753 40.72 -50.60 -18.36
C TYR A 753 41.37 -51.02 -17.04
N TYR A 754 41.51 -50.10 -16.06
CA TYR A 754 42.13 -50.43 -14.78
C TYR A 754 41.34 -51.47 -14.00
N LEU A 755 40.00 -51.43 -14.06
CA LEU A 755 39.14 -52.44 -13.46
C LEU A 755 39.41 -53.83 -14.06
N GLY A 756 39.41 -53.93 -15.39
CA GLY A 756 39.73 -55.17 -16.10
C GLY A 756 41.14 -55.67 -15.76
N LYS A 757 42.14 -54.78 -15.74
CA LYS A 757 43.51 -55.11 -15.35
C LYS A 757 43.58 -55.64 -13.91
N MET A 758 42.93 -54.98 -12.96
CA MET A 758 42.97 -55.37 -11.55
C MET A 758 42.28 -56.71 -11.32
N MET A 759 41.18 -56.99 -12.02
CA MET A 759 40.53 -58.31 -12.02
C MET A 759 41.40 -59.41 -12.66
N MET A 760 42.17 -59.07 -13.71
CA MET A 760 43.07 -60.00 -14.39
C MET A 760 44.19 -60.50 -13.48
N TYR A 761 44.74 -59.60 -12.66
CA TYR A 761 45.92 -59.87 -11.83
C TYR A 761 45.60 -60.03 -10.32
N GLY A 762 44.33 -59.88 -9.91
CA GLY A 762 43.91 -59.97 -8.50
C GLY A 762 44.41 -58.81 -7.63
N GLU A 763 44.56 -57.63 -8.21
CA GLU A 763 45.03 -56.44 -7.49
C GLU A 763 43.86 -55.82 -6.71
N GLY A 764 43.78 -56.05 -5.40
CA GLY A 764 42.73 -55.45 -4.55
C GLY A 764 41.35 -56.12 -4.64
N CYS A 765 41.23 -57.18 -5.43
CA CYS A 765 40.03 -58.01 -5.58
C CYS A 765 40.41 -59.49 -5.74
N ASN A 766 39.42 -60.38 -5.71
CA ASN A 766 39.66 -61.77 -6.10
C ASN A 766 39.87 -61.83 -7.62
N PRO A 767 40.93 -62.49 -8.13
CA PRO A 767 41.15 -62.62 -9.56
C PRO A 767 39.96 -63.30 -10.26
N ASP A 768 39.54 -62.72 -11.37
CA ASP A 768 38.52 -63.25 -12.28
C ASP A 768 38.93 -62.92 -13.73
N PRO A 769 39.84 -63.70 -14.31
CA PRO A 769 40.37 -63.45 -15.66
C PRO A 769 39.30 -63.46 -16.75
N GLU A 770 38.28 -64.31 -16.63
CA GLU A 770 37.18 -64.38 -17.59
C GLU A 770 36.35 -63.08 -17.60
N ALA A 771 35.98 -62.56 -16.41
CA ALA A 771 35.28 -61.28 -16.31
C ALA A 771 36.20 -60.10 -16.67
N ALA A 772 37.49 -60.18 -16.33
CA ALA A 772 38.49 -59.19 -16.70
C ALA A 772 38.57 -58.97 -18.21
N VAL A 773 38.55 -60.05 -19.00
CA VAL A 773 38.54 -59.97 -20.47
C VAL A 773 37.31 -59.21 -20.98
N GLN A 774 36.12 -59.42 -20.39
CA GLN A 774 34.92 -58.69 -20.80
C GLN A 774 35.06 -57.18 -20.56
N TRP A 775 35.62 -56.78 -19.41
CA TRP A 775 35.90 -55.37 -19.11
C TRP A 775 36.97 -54.79 -20.03
N LEU A 776 38.04 -55.53 -20.31
CA LEU A 776 39.09 -55.11 -21.24
C LEU A 776 38.56 -54.98 -22.67
N LEU A 777 37.67 -55.87 -23.12
CA LEU A 777 36.98 -55.76 -24.42
C LEU A 777 36.18 -54.45 -24.49
N LYS A 778 35.40 -54.12 -23.45
CA LYS A 778 34.64 -52.86 -23.39
C LYS A 778 35.52 -51.62 -23.53
N ALA A 779 36.70 -51.60 -22.89
CA ALA A 779 37.65 -50.50 -23.05
C ALA A 779 38.32 -50.52 -24.44
N ALA A 780 38.67 -51.70 -24.95
CA ALA A 780 39.34 -51.88 -26.23
C ALA A 780 38.47 -51.49 -27.42
N GLU A 781 37.15 -51.72 -27.35
CA GLU A 781 36.16 -51.26 -28.34
C GLU A 781 36.05 -49.73 -28.39
N LYS A 782 36.33 -49.06 -27.26
CA LYS A 782 36.47 -47.59 -27.18
C LYS A 782 37.91 -47.13 -27.50
N ASN A 783 38.68 -47.93 -28.26
CA ASN A 783 40.05 -47.66 -28.71
C ASN A 783 41.10 -47.46 -27.61
N ASN A 784 40.89 -48.01 -26.41
CA ASN A 784 41.91 -47.97 -25.37
C ASN A 784 43.10 -48.88 -25.73
N ASP A 785 44.23 -48.26 -26.06
CA ASP A 785 45.44 -48.94 -26.53
C ASP A 785 46.03 -49.91 -25.49
N LYS A 786 45.95 -49.55 -24.20
CA LYS A 786 46.42 -50.40 -23.09
C LYS A 786 45.53 -51.64 -22.92
N ALA A 787 44.21 -51.48 -23.02
CA ALA A 787 43.28 -52.62 -22.95
C ALA A 787 43.45 -53.56 -24.14
N GLN A 788 43.61 -53.03 -25.36
CA GLN A 788 43.92 -53.81 -26.55
C GLN A 788 45.23 -54.61 -26.38
N PHE A 789 46.26 -53.99 -25.81
CA PHE A 789 47.52 -54.67 -25.51
C PHE A 789 47.36 -55.79 -24.46
N GLU A 790 46.63 -55.54 -23.38
CA GLU A 790 46.36 -56.57 -22.35
C GLU A 790 45.51 -57.73 -22.90
N LEU A 791 44.56 -57.47 -23.81
CA LEU A 791 43.83 -58.53 -24.53
C LEU A 791 44.75 -59.36 -25.42
N GLY A 792 45.69 -58.71 -26.12
CA GLY A 792 46.72 -59.43 -26.89
C GLY A 792 47.53 -60.38 -26.00
N ASN A 793 47.91 -59.94 -24.80
CA ASN A 793 48.57 -60.81 -23.82
C ASN A 793 47.66 -61.94 -23.30
N ALA A 794 46.39 -61.65 -23.05
CA ALA A 794 45.42 -62.65 -22.58
C ALA A 794 45.25 -63.79 -23.60
N TYR A 795 45.08 -63.48 -24.89
CA TYR A 795 45.01 -64.46 -25.97
C TYR A 795 46.34 -65.18 -26.24
N LEU A 796 47.49 -64.50 -26.05
CA LEU A 796 48.81 -65.12 -26.20
C LEU A 796 49.12 -66.14 -25.10
N THR A 797 48.55 -65.96 -23.90
CA THR A 797 48.86 -66.77 -22.70
C THR A 797 47.73 -67.68 -22.25
N GLY A 798 46.55 -67.59 -22.88
CA GLY A 798 45.34 -68.32 -22.48
C GLY A 798 44.78 -67.87 -21.12
N ASN A 799 45.02 -66.62 -20.71
CA ASN A 799 44.57 -66.11 -19.40
C ASN A 799 43.17 -65.50 -19.50
N GLY A 800 42.15 -66.22 -19.02
CA GLY A 800 40.74 -65.80 -19.08
C GLY A 800 40.06 -65.99 -20.44
N VAL A 801 40.80 -66.48 -21.45
CA VAL A 801 40.34 -66.84 -22.80
C VAL A 801 41.13 -68.06 -23.31
N GLU A 802 40.62 -68.72 -24.34
CA GLU A 802 41.38 -69.76 -25.05
C GLU A 802 42.58 -69.14 -25.79
N GLU A 803 43.75 -69.77 -25.66
CA GLU A 803 44.99 -69.34 -26.30
C GLU A 803 44.83 -69.28 -27.83
N ASN A 804 45.16 -68.14 -28.44
CA ASN A 804 45.04 -67.91 -29.87
C ASN A 804 46.02 -66.83 -30.35
N ASP A 805 47.12 -67.26 -30.96
CA ASP A 805 48.17 -66.38 -31.49
C ASP A 805 47.69 -65.42 -32.58
N GLU A 806 46.71 -65.83 -33.40
CA GLU A 806 46.16 -65.00 -34.48
C GLU A 806 45.36 -63.84 -33.89
N ILE A 807 44.44 -64.12 -32.96
CA ILE A 807 43.65 -63.10 -32.27
C ILE A 807 44.55 -62.21 -31.39
N ALA A 808 45.58 -62.78 -30.76
CA ALA A 808 46.57 -62.01 -30.01
C ALA A 808 47.29 -60.99 -30.91
N MET A 809 47.72 -61.39 -32.10
CA MET A 809 48.36 -60.50 -33.07
C MET A 809 47.40 -59.41 -33.57
N GLU A 810 46.13 -59.73 -33.84
CA GLU A 810 45.11 -58.74 -34.23
C GLU A 810 44.95 -57.65 -33.16
N TRP A 811 44.92 -58.02 -31.88
CA TRP A 811 44.83 -57.06 -30.78
C TRP A 811 46.11 -56.23 -30.61
N PHE A 812 47.29 -56.82 -30.79
CA PHE A 812 48.54 -56.07 -30.81
C PHE A 812 48.61 -55.08 -31.99
N GLU A 813 48.09 -55.44 -33.16
CA GLU A 813 47.99 -54.51 -34.29
C GLU A 813 47.08 -53.32 -34.00
N LYS A 814 45.89 -53.56 -33.44
CA LYS A 814 44.97 -52.49 -33.00
C LYS A 814 45.60 -51.59 -31.93
N ALA A 815 46.25 -52.18 -30.94
CA ALA A 815 46.96 -51.43 -29.91
C ALA A 815 48.07 -50.55 -30.51
N ALA A 816 48.81 -51.07 -31.50
CA ALA A 816 49.86 -50.34 -32.20
C ALA A 816 49.31 -49.19 -33.06
N GLU A 817 48.16 -49.39 -33.72
CA GLU A 817 47.43 -48.34 -34.46
C GLU A 817 46.98 -47.21 -33.54
N ASN A 818 46.56 -47.54 -32.32
CA ASN A 818 46.19 -46.59 -31.28
C ASN A 818 47.39 -46.10 -30.44
N GLY A 819 48.62 -46.40 -30.87
CA GLY A 819 49.84 -45.76 -30.34
C GLY A 819 50.53 -46.48 -29.18
N ASN A 820 50.15 -47.72 -28.85
CA ASN A 820 50.80 -48.48 -27.78
C ASN A 820 52.26 -48.82 -28.13
N GLU A 821 53.22 -48.31 -27.35
CA GLU A 821 54.65 -48.47 -27.64
C GLU A 821 55.16 -49.91 -27.56
N LYS A 822 54.59 -50.73 -26.67
CA LYS A 822 54.95 -52.15 -26.56
C LYS A 822 54.43 -52.91 -27.76
N ALA A 823 53.19 -52.66 -28.16
CA ALA A 823 52.58 -53.27 -29.35
C ALA A 823 53.29 -52.86 -30.65
N LEU A 824 53.71 -51.59 -30.80
CA LEU A 824 54.50 -51.12 -31.95
C LEU A 824 55.81 -51.92 -32.11
N LYS A 825 56.47 -52.28 -31.01
CA LYS A 825 57.68 -53.11 -31.02
C LYS A 825 57.38 -54.57 -31.43
N ILE A 826 56.25 -55.12 -30.97
CA ILE A 826 55.82 -56.49 -31.28
C ILE A 826 55.43 -56.62 -32.76
N THR A 827 54.70 -55.65 -33.29
CA THR A 827 54.16 -55.66 -34.67
C THR A 827 55.15 -55.13 -35.72
N GLY A 828 56.26 -54.52 -35.31
CA GLY A 828 57.28 -53.96 -36.21
C GLY A 828 56.86 -52.67 -36.92
N ARG A 829 55.73 -52.04 -36.57
CA ARG A 829 55.26 -50.77 -37.13
C ARG A 829 56.05 -49.60 -36.52
N ARG A 830 56.46 -48.62 -37.34
CA ARG A 830 57.07 -47.34 -36.88
C ARG A 830 56.01 -46.25 -36.86
N ARG A 831 56.02 -45.42 -35.80
CA ARG A 831 55.13 -44.25 -35.64
C ARG A 831 55.21 -43.37 -36.90
N LYS A 832 54.07 -43.04 -37.51
CA LYS A 832 54.00 -42.05 -38.59
C LYS A 832 53.97 -40.64 -38.02
#